data_AF-A0A2H0IVX3-F1
#
_entry.id   AF-A0A2H0IVX3-F1
#
_cell.length_a   1.000
_cell.length_b   1.000
_cell.length_c   1.000
_cell.angle_alpha   90.00
_cell.angle_beta   90.00
_cell.angle_gamma   90.00
#
_symmetry.space_group_name_H-M   'P 1'
#
loop_
_entity.id
_entity.type
_entity.pdbx_description
1 polymer ?
#
loop_
_entity_poly.entity_id
_entity_poly.type
_entity_poly.pdbx_seq_one_letter_code
_entity_poly.pdbx_strand_id
1 'polypeptide(L)'
;MLRFFKSLFSKIKSFFTKISPGKIAWEGANKAIATTAIIIWIAGALAMFVFASGTPLGLIPTFLGLILAFLVSAGFLLILLLLKKLPKSFLWVLPGAFFLTTFIFGDALGAKFPLLAICLSGLAGAGLFTLIKKHSSPITLLQKITASIGLLLGMAGLVWGLIWLFDTGKKPEIEPINAAQLSDYQPDHIKGFNPAARGPFEVKYMTYGSGKDKHRKEFGTEATIVTDSVDASRLIDNWEGLAGKLRTKFWGFDEKALPINGRVWYPEGDGPFPISLIVHGNHGMEDFSDTGYEYLGELLASQGIIMVSVDENFINSSWKDIFGDGLDEENDARGWLLLEHLKYWRIWNSTSGGMFLDKIDLDNIAVMGHSRGGEAAAVAAFLNKLKYYPDDAKQQFDFNFNIKSVVAIAPVDGQYEPGEVGTPLEDVNYLVIHGANDGDVSSFGGLRQYERVEFTQPSEMFKSAVYIYGANHGQFNTTWGNSDSPQPFTSLLNKKALMPMADQLEIGKVYISAFLQATLQGKKEFETLFKDHRSGRDWLPNTIYLNQYESANWKTLADFEEDLNLTTSSSGGMISSENLTVWREQMVGMKWGNRGSRAVYIGWDSLAYEGKTASIEFSIDSTFNLKDIEALTLELSEAKEDSYPDKERDEELLKLQDNDSSNEKDEVSEEKEEEDKEEDDSKVAPAPINFTIELKDKKGISAKMLLSDYSFLQRQIEVDVLKNPELDTNDKSEAVYNTFFISRRLSAVNFSDLNIEELTSIKLIFDQTPKGVIIVGKIAATFKDQ
;
A
#
# COMPACT_ATOMS: atom_id res chain seq x y z
N MET A 1 -66.80 -4.06 -7.25
CA MET A 1 -65.39 -4.08 -7.69
C MET A 1 -64.74 -5.46 -7.63
N LEU A 2 -64.69 -6.15 -6.47
CA LEU A 2 -64.00 -7.46 -6.34
C LEU A 2 -64.48 -8.59 -7.28
N ARG A 3 -65.77 -8.66 -7.59
CA ARG A 3 -66.33 -9.68 -8.51
C ARG A 3 -65.94 -9.45 -9.97
N PHE A 4 -65.75 -8.20 -10.38
CA PHE A 4 -65.32 -7.84 -11.73
C PHE A 4 -63.86 -8.24 -11.96
N PHE A 5 -62.98 -7.93 -11.01
CA PHE A 5 -61.58 -8.34 -11.07
C PHE A 5 -61.41 -9.86 -11.03
N LYS A 6 -62.19 -10.61 -10.23
CA LYS A 6 -62.17 -12.09 -10.26
C LYS A 6 -62.60 -12.66 -11.61
N SER A 7 -63.62 -12.08 -12.26
CA SER A 7 -64.07 -12.50 -13.58
C SER A 7 -63.05 -12.19 -14.67
N LEU A 8 -62.44 -11.00 -14.62
CA LEU A 8 -61.39 -10.59 -15.57
C LEU A 8 -60.14 -11.48 -15.43
N PHE A 9 -59.70 -11.74 -14.20
CA PHE A 9 -58.56 -12.61 -13.93
C PHE A 9 -58.80 -14.06 -14.34
N SER A 10 -60.05 -14.56 -14.19
CA SER A 10 -60.46 -15.87 -14.67
C SER A 10 -60.42 -15.96 -16.20
N LYS A 11 -60.87 -14.93 -16.92
CA LYS A 11 -60.83 -14.88 -18.39
C LYS A 11 -59.41 -14.76 -18.93
N ILE A 12 -58.56 -13.94 -18.30
CA ILE A 12 -57.14 -13.82 -18.63
C ILE A 12 -56.42 -15.15 -18.41
N LYS A 13 -56.62 -15.79 -17.24
CA LYS A 13 -56.05 -17.11 -16.95
C LYS A 13 -56.50 -18.16 -17.97
N SER A 14 -57.77 -18.17 -18.34
CA SER A 14 -58.33 -19.08 -19.35
C SER A 14 -57.74 -18.86 -20.74
N PHE A 15 -57.52 -17.59 -21.14
CA PHE A 15 -56.88 -17.25 -22.40
C PHE A 15 -55.43 -17.75 -22.44
N PHE A 16 -54.62 -17.47 -21.42
CA PHE A 16 -53.22 -17.93 -21.36
C PHE A 16 -53.09 -19.45 -21.28
N THR A 17 -54.02 -20.16 -20.64
CA THR A 17 -54.05 -21.64 -20.66
C THR A 17 -54.38 -22.22 -22.03
N LYS A 18 -55.08 -21.48 -22.91
CA LYS A 18 -55.40 -21.93 -24.27
C LYS A 18 -54.25 -21.74 -25.27
N ILE A 19 -53.32 -20.83 -24.98
CA ILE A 19 -52.13 -20.55 -25.82
C ILE A 19 -50.82 -21.03 -25.20
N SER A 20 -50.87 -21.65 -24.02
CA SER A 20 -49.69 -22.26 -23.40
C SER A 20 -49.15 -23.37 -24.31
N PRO A 21 -47.85 -23.33 -24.67
CA PRO A 21 -47.28 -24.32 -25.57
C PRO A 21 -47.44 -25.72 -24.98
N GLY A 22 -47.96 -26.65 -25.78
CA GLY A 22 -48.11 -28.05 -25.38
C GLY A 22 -46.75 -28.74 -25.24
N LYS A 23 -46.75 -29.95 -24.68
CA LYS A 23 -45.53 -30.75 -24.46
C LYS A 23 -44.67 -30.89 -25.72
N ILE A 24 -45.31 -31.08 -26.88
CA ILE A 24 -44.63 -31.21 -28.18
C ILE A 24 -43.91 -29.91 -28.59
N ALA A 25 -44.51 -28.75 -28.31
CA ALA A 25 -43.91 -27.46 -28.63
C ALA A 25 -42.68 -27.17 -27.75
N TRP A 26 -42.74 -27.51 -26.45
CA TRP A 26 -41.59 -27.42 -25.55
C TRP A 26 -40.48 -28.41 -25.90
N GLU A 27 -40.83 -29.65 -26.27
CA GLU A 27 -39.84 -30.63 -26.75
C GLU A 27 -39.17 -30.17 -28.04
N GLY A 28 -39.93 -29.58 -28.96
CA GLY A 28 -39.40 -28.95 -30.18
C GLY A 28 -38.47 -27.78 -29.88
N ALA A 29 -38.88 -26.86 -28.99
CA ALA A 29 -38.07 -25.71 -28.59
C ALA A 29 -36.77 -26.13 -27.90
N ASN A 30 -36.82 -27.08 -26.97
CA ASN A 30 -35.64 -27.59 -26.28
C ASN A 30 -34.63 -28.23 -27.24
N LYS A 31 -35.11 -29.05 -28.19
CA LYS A 31 -34.25 -29.66 -29.21
C LYS A 31 -33.64 -28.60 -30.12
N ALA A 32 -34.42 -27.60 -30.54
CA ALA A 32 -33.94 -26.53 -31.41
C ALA A 32 -32.90 -25.64 -30.71
N ILE A 33 -33.13 -25.25 -29.45
CA ILE A 33 -32.19 -24.45 -28.65
C ILE A 33 -30.89 -25.22 -28.43
N ALA A 34 -30.98 -26.49 -27.98
CA ALA A 34 -29.79 -27.31 -27.74
C ALA A 34 -28.99 -27.54 -29.03
N THR A 35 -29.66 -27.85 -30.14
CA THR A 35 -29.00 -28.05 -31.43
C THR A 35 -28.33 -26.77 -31.93
N THR A 36 -29.00 -25.62 -31.80
CA THR A 36 -28.46 -24.33 -32.24
C THR A 36 -27.24 -23.93 -31.40
N ALA A 37 -27.31 -24.09 -30.08
CA ALA A 37 -26.20 -23.80 -29.18
C ALA A 37 -24.98 -24.70 -29.46
N ILE A 38 -25.20 -25.99 -29.70
CA ILE A 38 -24.12 -26.94 -30.09
C ILE A 38 -23.50 -26.53 -31.42
N ILE A 39 -24.30 -26.15 -32.42
CA ILE A 39 -23.79 -25.74 -33.74
C ILE A 39 -22.95 -24.46 -33.62
N ILE A 40 -23.44 -23.45 -32.88
CA ILE A 40 -22.70 -22.20 -32.67
C ILE A 40 -21.38 -22.47 -31.94
N TRP A 41 -21.40 -23.29 -30.89
CA TRP A 41 -20.19 -23.65 -30.15
C TRP A 41 -19.19 -24.40 -31.02
N ILE A 42 -19.61 -25.45 -31.72
CA ILE A 42 -18.72 -26.22 -32.59
C ILE A 42 -18.13 -25.32 -33.67
N ALA A 43 -18.93 -24.48 -34.33
CA ALA A 43 -18.43 -23.58 -35.37
C ALA A 43 -17.41 -22.56 -34.82
N GLY A 44 -17.72 -21.90 -33.69
CA GLY A 44 -16.82 -20.93 -33.07
C GLY A 44 -15.55 -21.56 -32.48
N ALA A 45 -15.68 -22.68 -31.78
CA ALA A 45 -14.57 -23.40 -31.16
C ALA A 45 -13.64 -24.02 -32.21
N LEU A 46 -14.16 -24.54 -33.33
CA LEU A 46 -13.32 -25.00 -34.44
C LEU A 46 -12.56 -23.83 -35.10
N ALA A 47 -13.21 -22.70 -35.33
CA ALA A 47 -12.56 -21.50 -35.85
C ALA A 47 -11.42 -21.02 -34.95
N MET A 48 -11.66 -20.97 -33.65
CA MET A 48 -10.73 -20.45 -32.66
C MET A 48 -9.62 -21.44 -32.30
N PHE A 49 -9.97 -22.67 -31.94
CA PHE A 49 -9.02 -23.61 -31.36
C PHE A 49 -8.38 -24.55 -32.37
N VAL A 50 -8.95 -24.73 -33.56
CA VAL A 50 -8.40 -25.64 -34.59
C VAL A 50 -7.85 -24.86 -35.79
N PHE A 51 -8.63 -23.94 -36.36
CA PHE A 51 -8.22 -23.25 -37.58
C PHE A 51 -7.25 -22.09 -37.30
N ALA A 52 -7.53 -21.23 -36.31
CA ALA A 52 -6.64 -20.12 -35.98
C ALA A 52 -5.32 -20.57 -35.33
N SER A 53 -5.34 -21.66 -34.57
CA SER A 53 -4.16 -22.24 -33.93
C SER A 53 -3.33 -23.15 -34.86
N GLY A 54 -3.90 -23.58 -35.99
CA GLY A 54 -3.23 -24.43 -36.98
C GLY A 54 -2.97 -25.89 -36.55
N THR A 55 -3.55 -26.37 -35.45
CA THR A 55 -3.30 -27.72 -34.92
C THR A 55 -4.58 -28.55 -34.71
N PRO A 56 -4.59 -29.85 -35.09
CA PRO A 56 -5.73 -30.74 -34.83
C PRO A 56 -5.93 -31.04 -33.34
N LEU A 57 -4.95 -30.75 -32.47
CA LEU A 57 -5.07 -30.89 -31.02
C LEU A 57 -6.16 -29.97 -30.42
N GLY A 58 -6.52 -28.89 -31.12
CA GLY A 58 -7.64 -28.00 -30.76
C GLY A 58 -9.03 -28.65 -30.72
N LEU A 59 -9.16 -29.87 -31.28
CA LEU A 59 -10.39 -30.65 -31.16
C LEU A 59 -10.65 -31.09 -29.71
N ILE A 60 -9.60 -31.30 -28.91
CA ILE A 60 -9.71 -31.72 -27.50
C ILE A 60 -10.51 -30.69 -26.68
N PRO A 61 -10.12 -29.41 -26.58
CA PRO A 61 -10.91 -28.41 -25.82
C PRO A 61 -12.30 -28.18 -26.44
N THR A 62 -12.45 -28.33 -27.75
CA THR A 62 -13.75 -28.20 -28.45
C THR A 62 -14.78 -29.22 -27.93
N PHE A 63 -14.39 -30.50 -27.83
CA PHE A 63 -15.24 -31.56 -27.28
C PHE A 63 -15.32 -31.54 -25.76
N LEU A 64 -14.22 -31.20 -25.07
CA LEU A 64 -14.20 -31.08 -23.60
C LEU A 64 -15.19 -30.00 -23.13
N GLY A 65 -15.31 -28.88 -23.86
CA GLY A 65 -16.29 -27.82 -23.57
C GLY A 65 -17.75 -28.31 -23.63
N LEU A 66 -18.09 -29.21 -24.56
CA LEU A 66 -19.42 -29.83 -24.62
C LEU A 66 -19.67 -30.78 -23.44
N ILE A 67 -18.65 -31.53 -23.02
CA ILE A 67 -18.73 -32.41 -21.85
C ILE A 67 -18.89 -31.58 -20.57
N LEU A 68 -18.11 -30.51 -20.41
CA LEU A 68 -18.27 -29.59 -19.27
C LEU A 68 -19.65 -28.93 -19.26
N ALA A 69 -20.14 -28.45 -20.40
CA ALA A 69 -21.50 -27.86 -20.49
C ALA A 69 -22.58 -28.87 -20.09
N PHE A 70 -22.42 -30.14 -20.48
CA PHE A 70 -23.30 -31.23 -20.05
C PHE A 70 -23.18 -31.51 -18.54
N LEU A 71 -21.96 -31.57 -17.99
CA LEU A 71 -21.73 -31.80 -16.55
C LEU A 71 -22.26 -30.66 -15.69
N VAL A 72 -22.10 -29.40 -16.11
CA VAL A 72 -22.68 -28.22 -15.46
C VAL A 72 -24.22 -28.29 -15.51
N SER A 73 -24.79 -28.65 -16.67
CA SER A 73 -26.24 -28.82 -16.81
C SER A 73 -26.78 -29.98 -15.96
N ALA A 74 -26.04 -31.09 -15.85
CA ALA A 74 -26.37 -32.23 -15.01
C ALA A 74 -26.24 -31.89 -13.51
N GLY A 75 -25.20 -31.14 -13.12
CA GLY A 75 -25.02 -30.62 -11.77
C GLY A 75 -26.13 -29.65 -11.37
N PHE A 76 -26.54 -28.75 -12.27
CA PHE A 76 -27.68 -27.86 -12.07
C PHE A 76 -29.00 -28.63 -11.93
N LEU A 77 -29.20 -29.68 -12.73
CA LEU A 77 -30.34 -30.61 -12.58
C LEU A 77 -30.31 -31.36 -11.25
N LEU A 78 -29.14 -31.79 -10.79
CA LEU A 78 -28.95 -32.45 -9.49
C LEU A 78 -29.32 -31.49 -8.33
N ILE A 79 -28.89 -30.24 -8.43
CA ILE A 79 -29.25 -29.15 -7.49
C ILE A 79 -30.77 -28.93 -7.51
N LEU A 80 -31.40 -28.83 -8.68
CA LEU A 80 -32.86 -28.69 -8.79
C LEU A 80 -33.63 -29.90 -8.21
N LEU A 81 -33.10 -31.12 -8.36
CA LEU A 81 -33.68 -32.35 -7.78
C LEU A 81 -33.53 -32.39 -6.26
N LEU A 82 -32.41 -31.89 -5.71
CA LEU A 82 -32.20 -31.73 -4.27
C LEU A 82 -33.10 -30.64 -3.69
N LEU A 83 -33.22 -29.49 -4.37
CA LEU A 83 -34.09 -28.39 -3.98
C LEU A 83 -35.57 -28.80 -4.00
N LYS A 84 -36.01 -29.68 -4.91
CA LYS A 84 -37.38 -30.24 -4.94
C LYS A 84 -37.76 -31.06 -3.69
N LYS A 85 -36.78 -31.54 -2.90
CA LYS A 85 -37.02 -32.23 -1.63
C LYS A 85 -37.20 -31.28 -0.43
N LEU A 86 -36.88 -30.00 -0.59
CA LEU A 86 -37.00 -29.00 0.47
C LEU A 86 -38.43 -28.39 0.50
N PRO A 87 -38.92 -27.96 1.67
CA PRO A 87 -40.22 -27.30 1.77
C PRO A 87 -40.27 -26.04 0.89
N LYS A 88 -41.39 -25.84 0.17
CA LYS A 88 -41.56 -24.66 -0.70
C LYS A 88 -41.37 -23.33 0.04
N SER A 89 -41.75 -23.26 1.32
CA SER A 89 -41.53 -22.08 2.16
C SER A 89 -40.05 -21.79 2.43
N PHE A 90 -39.22 -22.83 2.52
CA PHE A 90 -37.77 -22.70 2.72
C PHE A 90 -37.07 -22.21 1.44
N LEU A 91 -37.52 -22.70 0.27
CA LEU A 91 -37.01 -22.27 -1.04
C LEU A 91 -37.29 -20.80 -1.36
N TRP A 92 -38.29 -20.18 -0.75
CA TRP A 92 -38.56 -18.74 -0.92
C TRP A 92 -37.65 -17.84 -0.07
N VAL A 93 -37.16 -18.34 1.07
CA VAL A 93 -36.34 -17.55 2.02
C VAL A 93 -34.87 -17.61 1.64
N LEU A 94 -34.40 -18.76 1.15
CA LEU A 94 -32.96 -19.01 0.94
C LEU A 94 -32.31 -18.06 -0.10
N PRO A 95 -32.90 -17.81 -1.29
CA PRO A 95 -32.34 -16.85 -2.24
C PRO A 95 -32.32 -15.42 -1.68
N GLY A 96 -33.35 -15.04 -0.91
CA GLY A 96 -33.42 -13.72 -0.29
C GLY A 96 -32.40 -13.54 0.83
N ALA A 97 -32.23 -14.53 1.70
CA ALA A 97 -31.23 -14.51 2.76
C ALA A 97 -29.80 -14.50 2.20
N PHE A 98 -29.55 -15.31 1.16
CA PHE A 98 -28.28 -15.32 0.47
C PHE A 98 -28.02 -13.95 -0.20
N PHE A 99 -28.97 -13.43 -0.97
CA PHE A 99 -28.86 -12.11 -1.59
C PHE A 99 -28.59 -11.01 -0.57
N LEU A 100 -29.34 -10.94 0.53
CA LEU A 100 -29.18 -9.90 1.55
C LEU A 100 -27.84 -9.98 2.28
N THR A 101 -27.34 -11.19 2.56
CA THR A 101 -26.04 -11.36 3.24
C THR A 101 -24.87 -11.10 2.31
N THR A 102 -24.93 -11.58 1.06
CA THR A 102 -23.94 -11.26 0.03
C THR A 102 -23.95 -9.77 -0.32
N PHE A 103 -25.10 -9.11 -0.33
CA PHE A 103 -25.18 -7.66 -0.58
C PHE A 103 -24.43 -6.83 0.47
N ILE A 104 -24.40 -7.28 1.73
CA ILE A 104 -23.74 -6.56 2.84
C ILE A 104 -22.24 -6.85 2.91
N PHE A 105 -21.81 -8.08 2.62
CA PHE A 105 -20.40 -8.50 2.77
C PHE A 105 -19.65 -8.66 1.44
N GLY A 106 -20.34 -8.47 0.31
CA GLY A 106 -19.76 -8.57 -1.03
C GLY A 106 -19.04 -9.89 -1.31
N ASP A 107 -18.03 -9.82 -2.18
CA ASP A 107 -17.16 -10.95 -2.52
C ASP A 107 -16.08 -11.21 -1.45
N ALA A 108 -15.82 -10.27 -0.53
CA ALA A 108 -14.75 -10.34 0.46
C ALA A 108 -14.83 -11.55 1.41
N LEU A 109 -16.04 -12.05 1.70
CA LEU A 109 -16.25 -13.28 2.49
C LEU A 109 -16.77 -14.46 1.65
N GLY A 110 -16.94 -14.26 0.35
CA GLY A 110 -17.50 -15.20 -0.62
C GLY A 110 -18.85 -15.80 -0.20
N ALA A 111 -19.23 -16.91 -0.84
CA ALA A 111 -20.47 -17.63 -0.53
C ALA A 111 -20.43 -18.35 0.84
N LYS A 112 -19.24 -18.52 1.44
CA LYS A 112 -19.02 -19.33 2.65
C LYS A 112 -19.72 -18.69 3.87
N PHE A 113 -19.57 -17.38 4.07
CA PHE A 113 -20.16 -16.68 5.21
C PHE A 113 -21.71 -16.61 5.15
N PRO A 114 -22.34 -16.22 4.03
CA PRO A 114 -23.78 -16.36 3.82
C PRO A 114 -24.31 -17.76 4.14
N LEU A 115 -23.64 -18.81 3.64
CA LEU A 115 -24.03 -20.19 3.89
C LEU A 115 -23.91 -20.57 5.37
N LEU A 116 -22.84 -20.17 6.04
CA LEU A 116 -22.64 -20.42 7.47
C LEU A 116 -23.75 -19.75 8.30
N ALA A 117 -24.04 -18.48 8.04
CA ALA A 117 -25.10 -17.74 8.73
C ALA A 117 -26.48 -18.38 8.52
N ILE A 118 -26.81 -18.78 7.28
CA ILE A 118 -28.06 -19.48 6.95
C ILE A 118 -28.14 -20.84 7.65
N CYS A 119 -27.06 -21.61 7.66
CA CYS A 119 -27.01 -22.92 8.31
C CYS A 119 -27.18 -22.81 9.83
N LEU A 120 -26.43 -21.92 10.50
CA LEU A 120 -26.48 -21.76 11.95
C LEU A 120 -27.84 -21.22 12.42
N SER A 121 -28.36 -20.19 11.75
CA SER A 121 -29.71 -19.67 12.03
C SER A 121 -30.81 -20.69 11.73
N GLY A 122 -30.64 -21.49 10.67
CA GLY A 122 -31.53 -22.60 10.33
C GLY A 122 -31.56 -23.68 11.42
N LEU A 123 -30.41 -24.10 11.93
CA LEU A 123 -30.29 -25.07 13.04
C LEU A 123 -30.93 -24.54 14.33
N ALA A 124 -30.64 -23.29 14.70
CA ALA A 124 -31.21 -22.63 15.87
C ALA A 124 -32.74 -22.57 15.78
N GLY A 125 -33.27 -22.08 14.65
CA GLY A 125 -34.70 -21.99 14.40
C GLY A 125 -35.39 -23.36 14.38
N ALA A 126 -34.82 -24.34 13.70
CA ALA A 126 -35.38 -25.68 13.61
C ALA A 126 -35.45 -26.37 14.98
N GLY A 127 -34.38 -26.27 15.79
CA GLY A 127 -34.34 -26.81 17.14
C GLY A 127 -35.37 -26.14 18.06
N LEU A 128 -35.40 -24.80 18.08
CA LEU A 128 -36.31 -24.02 18.91
C LEU A 128 -37.79 -24.33 18.62
N PHE A 129 -38.17 -24.31 17.34
CA PHE A 129 -39.56 -24.55 16.94
C PHE A 129 -39.99 -25.99 17.17
N THR A 130 -39.07 -26.96 17.06
CA THR A 130 -39.36 -28.37 17.38
C THR A 130 -39.63 -28.58 18.87
N LEU A 131 -38.97 -27.83 19.75
CA LEU A 131 -39.13 -27.99 21.21
C LEU A 131 -40.36 -27.23 21.77
N ILE A 132 -40.72 -26.08 21.18
CA ILE A 132 -41.74 -25.18 21.74
C ILE A 132 -43.12 -25.34 21.09
N LYS A 133 -43.20 -25.64 19.79
CA LYS A 133 -44.51 -25.72 19.12
C LYS A 133 -45.28 -26.98 19.52
N LYS A 134 -46.60 -26.86 19.56
CA LYS A 134 -47.51 -27.98 19.76
C LYS A 134 -47.51 -28.88 18.53
N HIS A 135 -47.20 -30.16 18.72
CA HIS A 135 -47.19 -31.18 17.66
C HIS A 135 -48.45 -32.04 17.71
N SER A 136 -48.90 -32.51 16.55
CA SER A 136 -50.05 -33.42 16.42
C SER A 136 -49.77 -34.84 16.94
N SER A 137 -48.49 -35.18 17.18
CA SER A 137 -48.03 -36.46 17.73
C SER A 137 -46.88 -36.22 18.72
N PRO A 138 -46.68 -37.08 19.73
CA PRO A 138 -45.61 -36.90 20.71
C PRO A 138 -44.23 -37.03 20.05
N ILE A 139 -43.37 -36.03 20.23
CA ILE A 139 -41.99 -36.05 19.75
C ILE A 139 -41.18 -37.11 20.52
N THR A 140 -40.40 -37.92 19.80
CA THR A 140 -39.60 -38.99 20.40
C THR A 140 -38.42 -38.42 21.21
N LEU A 141 -37.86 -39.21 22.11
CA LEU A 141 -36.67 -38.80 22.88
C LEU A 141 -35.50 -38.44 21.96
N LEU A 142 -35.27 -39.22 20.90
CA LEU A 142 -34.24 -38.95 19.91
C LEU A 142 -34.48 -37.61 19.20
N GLN A 143 -35.72 -37.31 18.79
CA GLN A 143 -36.06 -36.03 18.17
C GLN A 143 -35.84 -34.84 19.11
N LYS A 144 -36.14 -34.98 20.41
CA LYS A 144 -35.84 -33.97 21.43
C LYS A 144 -34.33 -33.75 21.57
N ILE A 145 -33.55 -34.82 21.61
CA ILE A 145 -32.08 -34.75 21.70
C ILE A 145 -31.52 -34.05 20.45
N THR A 146 -31.89 -34.50 19.26
CA THR A 146 -31.43 -33.89 17.99
C THR A 146 -31.83 -32.41 17.88
N ALA A 147 -33.06 -32.05 18.25
CA ALA A 147 -33.52 -30.66 18.24
C ALA A 147 -32.76 -29.80 19.26
N SER A 148 -32.45 -30.35 20.44
CA SER A 148 -31.68 -29.65 21.47
C SER A 148 -30.23 -29.44 21.04
N ILE A 149 -29.61 -30.45 20.40
CA ILE A 149 -28.25 -30.34 19.83
C ILE A 149 -28.25 -29.31 18.70
N GLY A 150 -29.21 -29.36 17.77
CA GLY A 150 -29.30 -28.39 16.68
C GLY A 150 -29.52 -26.95 17.20
N LEU A 151 -30.36 -26.77 18.21
CA LEU A 151 -30.55 -25.49 18.87
C LEU A 151 -29.26 -25.00 19.52
N LEU A 152 -28.58 -25.86 20.28
CA LEU A 152 -27.33 -25.53 20.96
C LEU A 152 -26.24 -25.15 19.97
N LEU A 153 -26.01 -25.97 18.94
CA LEU A 153 -24.99 -25.71 17.90
C LEU A 153 -25.31 -24.45 17.10
N GLY A 154 -26.57 -24.25 16.70
CA GLY A 154 -26.99 -23.05 15.99
C GLY A 154 -26.81 -21.79 16.82
N MET A 155 -27.27 -21.79 18.08
CA MET A 155 -27.12 -20.64 18.98
C MET A 155 -25.66 -20.38 19.35
N ALA A 156 -24.89 -21.42 19.69
CA ALA A 156 -23.48 -21.30 20.00
C ALA A 156 -22.69 -20.76 18.80
N GLY A 157 -22.96 -21.26 17.58
CA GLY A 157 -22.34 -20.76 16.37
C GLY A 157 -22.68 -19.30 16.07
N LEU A 158 -23.94 -18.88 16.24
CA LEU A 158 -24.33 -17.47 16.08
C LEU A 158 -23.67 -16.56 17.11
N VAL A 159 -23.62 -16.99 18.38
CA VAL A 159 -22.94 -16.25 19.45
C VAL A 159 -21.44 -16.17 19.17
N TRP A 160 -20.81 -17.27 18.76
CA TRP A 160 -19.41 -17.31 18.36
C TRP A 160 -19.14 -16.37 17.18
N GLY A 161 -19.99 -16.37 16.15
CA GLY A 161 -19.87 -15.47 15.00
C GLY A 161 -19.98 -14.00 15.40
N LEU A 162 -20.89 -13.67 16.33
CA LEU A 162 -20.97 -12.31 16.90
C LEU A 162 -19.72 -11.96 17.70
N ILE A 163 -19.23 -12.84 18.57
CA ILE A 163 -17.98 -12.63 19.32
C ILE A 163 -16.83 -12.38 18.34
N TRP A 164 -16.72 -13.20 17.29
CA TRP A 164 -15.68 -13.06 16.27
C TRP A 164 -15.78 -11.73 15.50
N LEU A 165 -16.98 -11.25 15.18
CA LEU A 165 -17.17 -9.95 14.53
C LEU A 165 -16.73 -8.78 15.42
N PHE A 166 -16.97 -8.86 16.74
CA PHE A 166 -16.57 -7.82 17.69
C PHE A 166 -15.14 -7.99 18.23
N ASP A 167 -14.50 -9.14 17.98
CA ASP A 167 -13.11 -9.36 18.31
C ASP A 167 -12.21 -8.38 17.53
N THR A 168 -11.16 -7.88 18.18
CA THR A 168 -10.24 -6.90 17.58
C THR A 168 -9.03 -7.57 16.94
N GLY A 169 -8.95 -8.90 16.95
CA GLY A 169 -7.89 -9.67 16.38
C GLY A 169 -6.83 -10.11 17.39
N LYS A 170 -5.63 -10.33 16.88
CA LYS A 170 -4.50 -10.91 17.61
C LYS A 170 -3.23 -10.10 17.38
N LYS A 171 -2.36 -10.11 18.37
CA LYS A 171 -0.96 -9.73 18.14
C LYS A 171 -0.29 -10.78 17.22
N PRO A 172 0.78 -10.42 16.51
CA PRO A 172 1.57 -11.40 15.77
C PRO A 172 1.99 -12.54 16.70
N GLU A 173 2.03 -13.76 16.16
CA GLU A 173 2.47 -14.93 16.94
C GLU A 173 3.97 -14.86 17.23
N ILE A 174 4.74 -14.35 16.28
CA ILE A 174 6.17 -14.12 16.37
C ILE A 174 6.41 -12.62 16.16
N GLU A 175 6.86 -11.92 17.21
CA GLU A 175 7.24 -10.51 17.08
C GLU A 175 8.57 -10.39 16.32
N PRO A 176 8.66 -9.53 15.29
CA PRO A 176 9.89 -9.34 14.56
C PRO A 176 10.98 -8.74 15.47
N ILE A 177 12.22 -9.21 15.30
CA ILE A 177 13.37 -8.66 16.00
C ILE A 177 13.69 -7.29 15.39
N ASN A 178 13.87 -6.26 16.23
CA ASN A 178 14.36 -4.96 15.80
C ASN A 178 15.88 -5.02 15.56
N ALA A 179 16.28 -5.21 14.30
CA ALA A 179 17.67 -5.37 13.87
C ALA A 179 18.55 -4.17 14.25
N ALA A 180 17.99 -2.95 14.21
CA ALA A 180 18.72 -1.73 14.49
C ALA A 180 19.12 -1.59 15.98
N GLN A 181 18.39 -2.24 16.89
CA GLN A 181 18.66 -2.23 18.33
C GLN A 181 19.71 -3.25 18.76
N LEU A 182 20.05 -4.22 17.92
CA LEU A 182 21.06 -5.24 18.22
C LEU A 182 22.49 -4.78 17.93
N SER A 183 22.67 -3.69 17.19
CA SER A 183 24.00 -3.14 16.92
C SER A 183 24.53 -2.36 18.12
N ASP A 184 25.82 -2.56 18.42
CA ASP A 184 26.55 -1.81 19.44
C ASP A 184 26.72 -0.34 19.04
N TYR A 185 26.76 -0.05 17.73
CA TYR A 185 26.81 1.32 17.23
C TYR A 185 25.47 2.01 17.39
N GLN A 186 25.53 3.23 17.93
CA GLN A 186 24.39 4.14 18.00
C GLN A 186 24.83 5.50 17.46
N PRO A 187 24.09 6.11 16.52
CA PRO A 187 24.41 7.44 16.05
C PRO A 187 24.29 8.45 17.18
N ASP A 188 25.07 9.53 17.07
CA ASP A 188 24.96 10.68 17.96
C ASP A 188 23.51 11.18 17.99
N HIS A 189 23.04 11.51 19.19
CA HIS A 189 21.72 12.10 19.34
C HIS A 189 21.69 13.48 18.67
N ILE A 190 20.59 13.79 17.98
CA ILE A 190 20.40 15.09 17.36
C ILE A 190 20.52 16.18 18.42
N LYS A 191 21.40 17.15 18.17
CA LYS A 191 21.56 18.32 19.05
C LYS A 191 20.42 19.29 18.76
N GLY A 192 19.48 19.44 19.67
CA GLY A 192 18.36 20.34 19.47
C GLY A 192 17.18 20.02 20.38
N PHE A 193 16.08 20.72 20.16
CA PHE A 193 14.80 20.44 20.80
C PHE A 193 14.05 19.37 20.03
N ASN A 194 13.25 18.56 20.73
CA ASN A 194 12.34 17.61 20.09
C ASN A 194 11.43 18.36 19.09
N PRO A 195 11.45 18.02 17.78
CA PRO A 195 10.66 18.71 16.76
C PRO A 195 9.15 18.53 16.94
N ALA A 196 8.72 17.53 17.73
CA ALA A 196 7.34 17.31 18.13
C ALA A 196 6.90 18.10 19.38
N ALA A 197 7.83 18.79 20.05
CA ALA A 197 7.49 19.72 21.14
C ALA A 197 6.90 21.01 20.57
N ARG A 198 6.05 21.70 21.35
CA ARG A 198 5.56 23.03 20.97
C ARG A 198 6.73 24.01 20.86
N GLY A 199 6.72 24.80 19.79
CA GLY A 199 7.69 25.85 19.55
C GLY A 199 7.35 27.15 20.31
N PRO A 200 8.15 28.21 20.08
CA PRO A 200 8.06 29.44 20.86
C PRO A 200 6.92 30.39 20.45
N PHE A 201 6.28 30.16 19.30
CA PHE A 201 5.25 31.06 18.80
C PHE A 201 3.88 30.74 19.42
N GLU A 202 3.14 31.78 19.79
CA GLU A 202 1.71 31.64 20.08
C GLU A 202 0.97 31.29 18.78
N VAL A 203 0.06 30.32 18.85
CA VAL A 203 -0.70 29.84 17.69
C VAL A 203 -2.04 30.56 17.61
N LYS A 204 -2.35 31.13 16.45
CA LYS A 204 -3.68 31.61 16.09
C LYS A 204 -4.35 30.65 15.13
N TYR A 205 -5.69 30.67 15.13
CA TYR A 205 -6.53 29.84 14.28
C TYR A 205 -7.51 30.70 13.50
N MET A 206 -7.75 30.33 12.24
CA MET A 206 -8.83 30.88 11.43
C MET A 206 -9.26 29.90 10.34
N THR A 207 -10.36 30.24 9.66
CA THR A 207 -10.81 29.53 8.46
C THR A 207 -11.05 30.49 7.31
N TYR A 208 -10.84 30.02 6.09
CA TYR A 208 -11.34 30.69 4.90
C TYR A 208 -12.24 29.72 4.12
N GLY A 209 -13.22 30.25 3.39
CA GLY A 209 -14.15 29.42 2.65
C GLY A 209 -15.19 30.19 1.86
N SER A 210 -16.08 29.46 1.20
CA SER A 210 -17.08 30.01 0.26
C SER A 210 -18.07 31.02 0.85
N GLY A 211 -18.20 31.10 2.18
CA GLY A 211 -19.23 31.89 2.84
C GLY A 211 -20.63 31.28 2.76
N LYS A 212 -20.79 30.14 2.08
CA LYS A 212 -22.08 29.54 1.70
C LYS A 212 -22.17 28.03 1.96
N ASP A 213 -21.17 27.45 2.64
CA ASP A 213 -21.18 26.02 2.98
C ASP A 213 -22.44 25.66 3.80
N LYS A 214 -23.15 24.60 3.38
CA LYS A 214 -24.44 24.19 3.95
C LYS A 214 -24.30 23.39 5.24
N HIS A 215 -23.14 22.75 5.46
CA HIS A 215 -22.93 21.77 6.52
C HIS A 215 -21.98 22.29 7.60
N ARG A 216 -21.06 23.17 7.22
CA ARG A 216 -19.94 23.64 8.06
C ARG A 216 -19.97 25.16 8.14
N LYS A 217 -20.32 25.69 9.30
CA LYS A 217 -20.45 27.14 9.50
C LYS A 217 -19.12 27.85 9.36
N GLU A 218 -18.03 27.19 9.74
CA GLU A 218 -16.66 27.69 9.67
C GLU A 218 -16.20 27.98 8.23
N PHE A 219 -16.79 27.33 7.22
CA PHE A 219 -16.58 27.66 5.79
C PHE A 219 -17.76 28.42 5.17
N GLY A 220 -18.84 28.56 5.94
CA GLY A 220 -20.05 29.30 5.63
C GLY A 220 -20.03 30.67 6.32
N THR A 221 -21.06 30.93 7.14
CA THR A 221 -21.28 32.24 7.76
C THR A 221 -20.22 32.70 8.77
N GLU A 222 -19.37 31.79 9.25
CA GLU A 222 -18.31 32.05 10.23
C GLU A 222 -16.91 32.07 9.61
N ALA A 223 -16.80 31.95 8.27
CA ALA A 223 -15.51 32.05 7.58
C ALA A 223 -14.86 33.42 7.85
N THR A 224 -13.59 33.41 8.27
CA THR A 224 -12.83 34.64 8.57
C THR A 224 -12.50 35.41 7.28
N ILE A 225 -12.14 34.68 6.22
CA ILE A 225 -11.96 35.22 4.87
C ILE A 225 -12.89 34.47 3.92
N VAL A 226 -13.65 35.21 3.12
CA VAL A 226 -14.51 34.62 2.08
C VAL A 226 -13.74 34.55 0.77
N THR A 227 -13.77 33.38 0.12
CA THR A 227 -13.13 33.10 -1.17
C THR A 227 -14.17 32.94 -2.28
N ASP A 228 -13.78 33.24 -3.52
CA ASP A 228 -14.56 32.87 -4.69
C ASP A 228 -14.35 31.37 -5.01
N SER A 229 -15.28 30.79 -5.78
CA SER A 229 -15.18 29.41 -6.24
C SER A 229 -14.31 29.28 -7.48
N VAL A 230 -13.82 28.07 -7.75
CA VAL A 230 -13.05 27.72 -8.95
C VAL A 230 -13.80 26.69 -9.81
N ASP A 231 -13.55 26.72 -11.11
CA ASP A 231 -14.15 25.80 -12.10
C ASP A 231 -13.17 24.66 -12.38
N ALA A 232 -13.53 23.45 -11.90
CA ALA A 232 -12.78 22.22 -12.07
C ALA A 232 -13.43 21.28 -13.09
N SER A 233 -14.40 21.74 -13.89
CA SER A 233 -15.15 20.91 -14.85
C SER A 233 -14.33 20.27 -15.98
N ARG A 234 -13.02 20.55 -16.01
CA ARG A 234 -12.05 20.01 -16.99
C ARG A 234 -11.06 19.02 -16.38
N LEU A 235 -11.14 18.84 -15.06
CA LEU A 235 -10.25 18.03 -14.24
C LEU A 235 -11.06 17.01 -13.43
N ILE A 236 -12.38 16.91 -13.62
CA ILE A 236 -13.22 16.00 -12.86
C ILE A 236 -14.29 15.46 -13.79
N ASP A 237 -14.31 14.14 -13.92
CA ASP A 237 -15.28 13.44 -14.74
C ASP A 237 -16.42 12.85 -13.91
N ASN A 238 -17.46 12.37 -14.61
CA ASN A 238 -18.64 11.70 -14.05
C ASN A 238 -19.54 12.51 -13.10
N TRP A 239 -19.40 13.83 -13.00
CA TRP A 239 -20.26 14.66 -12.15
C TRP A 239 -21.71 14.83 -12.69
N GLU A 240 -21.95 14.64 -13.98
CA GLU A 240 -23.30 14.87 -14.58
C GLU A 240 -24.35 13.78 -14.24
N GLY A 241 -23.87 12.61 -13.77
CA GLY A 241 -24.66 11.43 -13.47
C GLY A 241 -25.64 11.57 -12.29
N LEU A 242 -26.37 10.50 -11.97
CA LEU A 242 -27.29 10.50 -10.81
C LEU A 242 -26.51 10.68 -9.49
N ALA A 243 -25.36 10.02 -9.35
CA ALA A 243 -24.48 10.16 -8.20
C ALA A 243 -24.02 11.62 -8.03
N GLY A 244 -23.50 12.24 -9.09
CA GLY A 244 -23.09 13.64 -9.08
C GLY A 244 -24.25 14.63 -8.82
N LYS A 245 -25.45 14.40 -9.35
CA LYS A 245 -26.65 15.21 -8.98
C LYS A 245 -27.00 15.13 -7.49
N LEU A 246 -26.87 13.95 -6.88
CA LEU A 246 -27.09 13.77 -5.45
C LEU A 246 -25.97 14.43 -4.62
N ARG A 247 -24.73 14.42 -5.13
CA ARG A 247 -23.58 15.15 -4.58
C ARG A 247 -23.81 16.66 -4.62
N THR A 248 -24.21 17.21 -5.77
CA THR A 248 -24.57 18.64 -5.91
C THR A 248 -25.71 19.03 -4.98
N LYS A 249 -26.73 18.17 -4.81
CA LYS A 249 -27.82 18.43 -3.86
C LYS A 249 -27.31 18.53 -2.42
N PHE A 250 -26.40 17.64 -2.04
CA PHE A 250 -25.79 17.62 -0.72
C PHE A 250 -24.97 18.89 -0.49
N TRP A 251 -23.98 19.17 -1.33
CA TRP A 251 -23.04 20.29 -1.15
C TRP A 251 -23.63 21.65 -1.48
N GLY A 252 -24.49 21.73 -2.50
CA GLY A 252 -25.05 22.98 -3.02
C GLY A 252 -24.26 23.64 -4.14
N PHE A 253 -23.21 23.00 -4.62
CA PHE A 253 -22.41 23.39 -5.78
C PHE A 253 -22.04 22.13 -6.58
N ASP A 254 -21.54 22.33 -7.79
CA ASP A 254 -21.06 21.29 -8.71
C ASP A 254 -19.60 21.55 -9.08
N GLU A 255 -19.05 20.76 -10.02
CA GLU A 255 -17.66 20.82 -10.46
C GLU A 255 -17.23 22.19 -11.02
N LYS A 256 -18.18 23.07 -11.39
CA LYS A 256 -17.91 24.41 -11.94
C LYS A 256 -17.75 25.49 -10.88
N ALA A 257 -18.02 25.15 -9.61
CA ALA A 257 -18.01 26.10 -8.51
C ALA A 257 -17.47 25.46 -7.23
N LEU A 258 -16.35 24.76 -7.32
CA LEU A 258 -15.69 24.17 -6.15
C LEU A 258 -15.20 25.26 -5.19
N PRO A 259 -15.42 25.10 -3.87
CA PRO A 259 -15.02 26.09 -2.89
C PRO A 259 -13.54 25.98 -2.55
N ILE A 260 -12.90 27.13 -2.31
CA ILE A 260 -11.54 27.20 -1.75
C ILE A 260 -11.68 27.30 -0.23
N ASN A 261 -11.79 26.13 0.43
CA ASN A 261 -12.00 26.01 1.88
C ASN A 261 -10.71 25.52 2.58
N GLY A 262 -10.35 26.14 3.71
CA GLY A 262 -9.20 25.68 4.49
C GLY A 262 -9.20 26.15 5.93
N ARG A 263 -8.66 25.30 6.81
CA ARG A 263 -8.39 25.59 8.22
C ARG A 263 -6.94 25.98 8.36
N VAL A 264 -6.68 27.08 9.08
CA VAL A 264 -5.35 27.67 9.17
C VAL A 264 -4.94 27.78 10.62
N TRP A 265 -3.76 27.24 10.92
CA TRP A 265 -3.01 27.52 12.14
C TRP A 265 -1.77 28.31 11.75
N TYR A 266 -1.55 29.46 12.40
CA TYR A 266 -0.46 30.35 12.04
C TYR A 266 0.20 30.98 13.27
N PRO A 267 1.51 31.24 13.23
CA PRO A 267 2.23 31.90 14.32
C PRO A 267 1.78 33.37 14.48
N GLU A 268 1.59 33.80 15.71
CA GLU A 268 1.51 35.23 16.04
C GLU A 268 2.91 35.86 15.95
N GLY A 269 3.06 36.83 15.07
CA GLY A 269 4.30 37.56 14.88
C GLY A 269 4.33 38.32 13.56
N ASP A 270 5.44 39.01 13.30
CA ASP A 270 5.59 39.85 12.11
C ASP A 270 5.89 39.05 10.83
N GLY A 271 6.46 37.85 10.95
CA GLY A 271 6.86 37.04 9.80
C GLY A 271 8.11 37.57 9.09
N PRO A 272 8.35 37.19 7.82
CA PRO A 272 7.56 36.23 7.06
C PRO A 272 7.74 34.79 7.59
N PHE A 273 6.71 33.96 7.44
CA PHE A 273 6.73 32.55 7.85
C PHE A 273 6.56 31.62 6.65
N PRO A 274 7.31 30.50 6.55
CA PRO A 274 7.03 29.44 5.59
C PRO A 274 5.58 28.95 5.69
N ILE A 275 5.05 28.44 4.59
CA ILE A 275 3.67 27.92 4.52
C ILE A 275 3.64 26.47 4.03
N SER A 276 2.85 25.64 4.71
CA SER A 276 2.57 24.27 4.34
C SER A 276 1.08 24.02 4.18
N LEU A 277 0.68 23.37 3.08
CA LEU A 277 -0.69 22.91 2.84
C LEU A 277 -0.72 21.39 2.97
N ILE A 278 -1.72 20.85 3.65
CA ILE A 278 -2.00 19.41 3.67
C ILE A 278 -3.40 19.13 3.13
N VAL A 279 -3.51 18.07 2.34
CA VAL A 279 -4.80 17.59 1.83
C VAL A 279 -5.03 16.13 2.24
N HIS A 280 -6.26 15.83 2.67
CA HIS A 280 -6.65 14.47 3.01
C HIS A 280 -6.88 13.61 1.76
N GLY A 281 -6.92 12.30 1.94
CA GLY A 281 -7.25 11.36 0.88
C GLY A 281 -8.73 11.06 0.74
N ASN A 282 -9.03 9.99 0.00
CA ASN A 282 -10.40 9.55 -0.19
C ASN A 282 -11.00 9.02 1.10
N HIS A 283 -12.22 9.45 1.40
CA HIS A 283 -13.02 8.92 2.50
C HIS A 283 -14.51 9.03 2.10
N GLY A 284 -15.46 8.84 3.02
CA GLY A 284 -16.84 9.25 2.76
C GLY A 284 -16.94 10.78 2.69
N MET A 285 -17.51 11.36 1.62
CA MET A 285 -17.69 12.81 1.49
C MET A 285 -18.51 13.46 2.64
N GLU A 286 -19.30 12.67 3.36
CA GLU A 286 -20.06 13.12 4.52
C GLU A 286 -19.26 13.10 5.84
N ASP A 287 -18.04 12.58 5.84
CA ASP A 287 -17.15 12.47 7.01
C ASP A 287 -15.90 13.34 6.82
N PHE A 288 -15.90 14.49 7.50
CA PHE A 288 -15.00 15.61 7.21
C PHE A 288 -13.57 15.35 7.69
N SER A 289 -12.70 15.04 6.74
CA SER A 289 -11.33 14.57 6.98
C SER A 289 -10.31 15.69 7.25
N ASP A 290 -10.61 16.92 6.85
CA ASP A 290 -9.77 18.11 7.01
C ASP A 290 -9.51 18.49 8.49
N THR A 291 -10.41 18.10 9.39
CA THR A 291 -10.24 18.36 10.83
C THR A 291 -9.15 17.51 11.48
N GLY A 292 -8.80 16.39 10.86
CA GLY A 292 -7.89 15.38 11.40
C GLY A 292 -6.43 15.79 11.57
N TYR A 293 -6.04 16.93 11.02
CA TYR A 293 -4.66 17.44 11.04
C TYR A 293 -4.44 18.60 12.02
N GLU A 294 -5.41 18.91 12.87
CA GLU A 294 -5.29 19.99 13.87
C GLU A 294 -4.02 19.85 14.72
N TYR A 295 -3.66 18.62 15.11
CA TYR A 295 -2.44 18.36 15.90
C TYR A 295 -1.14 18.77 15.18
N LEU A 296 -1.07 18.61 13.85
CA LEU A 296 0.03 19.11 13.02
C LEU A 296 -0.08 20.62 12.84
N GLY A 297 -1.30 21.14 12.65
CA GLY A 297 -1.57 22.56 12.53
C GLY A 297 -1.04 23.35 13.72
N GLU A 298 -1.42 22.96 14.92
CA GLU A 298 -0.91 23.58 16.14
C GLU A 298 0.60 23.45 16.30
N LEU A 299 1.16 22.27 16.01
CA LEU A 299 2.59 22.03 16.14
C LEU A 299 3.40 22.92 15.19
N LEU A 300 3.12 22.85 13.89
CA LEU A 300 3.88 23.56 12.86
C LEU A 300 3.74 25.07 13.03
N ALA A 301 2.54 25.56 13.35
CA ALA A 301 2.33 26.97 13.66
C ALA A 301 3.17 27.42 14.87
N SER A 302 3.21 26.62 15.94
CA SER A 302 4.04 26.94 17.11
C SER A 302 5.55 26.95 16.80
N GLN A 303 5.97 26.21 15.76
CA GLN A 303 7.34 26.15 15.24
C GLN A 303 7.64 27.24 14.20
N GLY A 304 6.69 28.15 13.93
CA GLY A 304 6.88 29.25 12.98
C GLY A 304 6.65 28.86 11.52
N ILE A 305 5.75 27.91 11.26
CA ILE A 305 5.32 27.49 9.91
C ILE A 305 3.80 27.61 9.85
N ILE A 306 3.27 28.39 8.91
CA ILE A 306 1.82 28.47 8.67
C ILE A 306 1.37 27.11 8.14
N MET A 307 0.37 26.50 8.76
CA MET A 307 -0.18 25.22 8.34
C MET A 307 -1.64 25.39 7.91
N VAL A 308 -1.95 24.84 6.74
CA VAL A 308 -3.29 24.88 6.15
C VAL A 308 -3.77 23.47 5.90
N SER A 309 -4.85 23.07 6.58
CA SER A 309 -5.58 21.84 6.24
C SER A 309 -6.66 22.17 5.21
N VAL A 310 -6.48 21.65 4.00
CA VAL A 310 -7.35 21.89 2.84
C VAL A 310 -8.53 20.92 2.86
N ASP A 311 -9.71 21.48 2.59
CA ASP A 311 -10.95 20.71 2.50
C ASP A 311 -11.23 20.30 1.06
N GLU A 312 -11.23 19.00 0.81
CA GLU A 312 -11.59 18.40 -0.48
C GLU A 312 -12.63 17.27 -0.32
N ASN A 313 -13.39 17.29 0.78
CA ASN A 313 -14.40 16.26 1.04
C ASN A 313 -15.45 16.19 -0.08
N PHE A 314 -15.63 17.27 -0.86
CA PHE A 314 -16.57 17.31 -1.97
C PHE A 314 -16.16 16.48 -3.20
N ILE A 315 -14.89 16.07 -3.31
CA ILE A 315 -14.39 15.15 -4.35
C ILE A 315 -14.03 13.75 -3.82
N ASN A 316 -14.43 13.43 -2.59
CA ASN A 316 -14.35 12.09 -2.01
C ASN A 316 -15.47 11.16 -2.51
N SER A 317 -15.29 9.84 -2.41
CA SER A 317 -16.33 8.84 -2.70
C SER A 317 -17.56 8.97 -1.78
N SER A 318 -18.68 8.43 -2.22
CA SER A 318 -19.93 8.40 -1.45
C SER A 318 -20.66 7.07 -1.63
N TRP A 319 -21.44 6.67 -0.63
CA TRP A 319 -22.38 5.55 -0.77
C TRP A 319 -23.36 5.74 -1.94
N LYS A 320 -23.58 6.98 -2.38
CA LYS A 320 -24.42 7.33 -3.53
C LYS A 320 -23.84 6.84 -4.85
N ASP A 321 -22.55 6.53 -4.90
CA ASP A 321 -21.86 5.99 -6.07
C ASP A 321 -22.39 4.57 -6.40
N ILE A 322 -23.16 3.91 -5.52
CA ILE A 322 -23.89 2.67 -5.87
C ILE A 322 -24.94 2.88 -6.98
N PHE A 323 -25.32 4.13 -7.30
CA PHE A 323 -26.33 4.48 -8.30
C PHE A 323 -25.75 5.04 -9.61
N GLY A 324 -24.45 4.89 -9.85
CA GLY A 324 -23.76 5.33 -11.07
C GLY A 324 -22.28 4.96 -11.02
N ASP A 325 -21.48 5.52 -11.91
CA ASP A 325 -20.02 5.48 -11.76
C ASP A 325 -19.62 6.55 -10.73
N GLY A 326 -18.55 6.28 -9.96
CA GLY A 326 -17.96 7.26 -9.03
C GLY A 326 -17.37 8.46 -9.78
N LEU A 327 -16.83 9.43 -9.04
CA LEU A 327 -15.96 10.43 -9.68
C LEU A 327 -14.71 9.72 -10.23
N ASP A 328 -14.34 10.08 -11.44
CA ASP A 328 -13.07 9.70 -12.09
C ASP A 328 -12.24 10.98 -12.29
N GLU A 329 -10.93 10.80 -12.49
CA GLU A 329 -9.96 11.90 -12.66
C GLU A 329 -9.97 12.88 -11.47
N GLU A 330 -10.21 12.43 -10.23
CA GLU A 330 -10.25 13.40 -9.13
C GLU A 330 -8.85 13.82 -8.66
N ASN A 331 -7.81 13.02 -8.88
CA ASN A 331 -6.53 13.17 -8.17
C ASN A 331 -5.66 14.33 -8.71
N ASP A 332 -5.71 14.60 -10.01
CA ASP A 332 -5.16 15.81 -10.63
C ASP A 332 -5.94 17.06 -10.22
N ALA A 333 -7.27 16.98 -10.09
CA ALA A 333 -8.05 18.08 -9.51
C ALA A 333 -7.63 18.40 -8.07
N ARG A 334 -7.35 17.39 -7.23
CA ARG A 334 -6.80 17.59 -5.87
C ARG A 334 -5.48 18.35 -5.91
N GLY A 335 -4.54 17.90 -6.76
CA GLY A 335 -3.25 18.55 -6.93
C GLY A 335 -3.38 19.99 -7.44
N TRP A 336 -4.30 20.22 -8.38
CA TRP A 336 -4.60 21.55 -8.90
C TRP A 336 -5.25 22.47 -7.86
N LEU A 337 -6.16 21.96 -7.04
CA LEU A 337 -6.80 22.73 -5.96
C LEU A 337 -5.78 23.24 -4.94
N LEU A 338 -4.80 22.43 -4.54
CA LEU A 338 -3.68 22.88 -3.70
C LEU A 338 -2.98 24.14 -4.26
N LEU A 339 -2.81 24.21 -5.58
CA LEU A 339 -2.19 25.37 -6.24
C LEU A 339 -3.14 26.57 -6.32
N GLU A 340 -4.44 26.35 -6.48
CA GLU A 340 -5.45 27.42 -6.37
C GLU A 340 -5.49 28.01 -4.95
N HIS A 341 -5.31 27.19 -3.91
CA HIS A 341 -5.13 27.70 -2.55
C HIS A 341 -3.91 28.61 -2.42
N LEU A 342 -2.76 28.21 -2.97
CA LEU A 342 -1.54 29.04 -2.97
C LEU A 342 -1.71 30.38 -3.73
N LYS A 343 -2.55 30.42 -4.78
CA LYS A 343 -2.89 31.68 -5.46
C LYS A 343 -3.57 32.67 -4.50
N TYR A 344 -4.52 32.22 -3.68
CA TYR A 344 -5.16 33.07 -2.67
C TYR A 344 -4.16 33.54 -1.61
N TRP A 345 -3.27 32.66 -1.16
CA TRP A 345 -2.20 33.04 -0.22
C TRP A 345 -1.27 34.11 -0.80
N ARG A 346 -0.89 34.02 -2.08
CA ARG A 346 -0.13 35.06 -2.79
C ARG A 346 -0.89 36.40 -2.85
N ILE A 347 -2.20 36.37 -3.06
CA ILE A 347 -3.05 37.57 -3.04
C ILE A 347 -3.09 38.17 -1.63
N TRP A 348 -3.34 37.37 -0.60
CA TRP A 348 -3.41 37.86 0.78
C TRP A 348 -2.07 38.40 1.29
N ASN A 349 -0.95 37.82 0.85
CA ASN A 349 0.39 38.31 1.17
C ASN A 349 0.67 39.71 0.60
N SER A 350 -0.02 40.12 -0.46
CA SER A 350 0.17 41.40 -1.14
C SER A 350 -0.99 42.39 -0.95
N THR A 351 -2.05 42.00 -0.23
CA THR A 351 -3.25 42.83 -0.04
C THR A 351 -3.00 43.89 1.04
N SER A 352 -2.91 45.16 0.63
CA SER A 352 -2.71 46.29 1.55
C SER A 352 -3.79 46.35 2.63
N GLY A 353 -3.38 46.41 3.90
CA GLY A 353 -4.28 46.40 5.06
C GLY A 353 -4.93 45.04 5.35
N GLY A 354 -4.57 43.99 4.61
CA GLY A 354 -5.00 42.62 4.83
C GLY A 354 -4.28 41.95 6.00
N MET A 355 -4.89 40.87 6.52
CA MET A 355 -4.40 40.13 7.69
C MET A 355 -2.99 39.54 7.51
N PHE A 356 -2.64 39.14 6.28
CA PHE A 356 -1.39 38.45 5.96
C PHE A 356 -0.41 39.28 5.11
N LEU A 357 -0.61 40.59 5.01
CA LEU A 357 0.31 41.46 4.26
C LEU A 357 1.75 41.27 4.74
N ASP A 358 2.64 40.88 3.83
CA ASP A 358 4.07 40.63 4.04
C ASP A 358 4.40 39.58 5.15
N LYS A 359 3.43 38.73 5.51
CA LYS A 359 3.59 37.71 6.59
C LYS A 359 3.98 36.34 6.09
N ILE A 360 3.93 36.08 4.78
CA ILE A 360 4.13 34.74 4.21
C ILE A 360 5.40 34.70 3.39
N ASP A 361 6.26 33.72 3.69
CA ASP A 361 7.45 33.42 2.92
C ASP A 361 7.09 32.50 1.75
N LEU A 362 6.78 33.12 0.59
CA LEU A 362 6.45 32.39 -0.63
C LEU A 362 7.66 31.74 -1.31
N ASP A 363 8.87 31.96 -0.80
CA ASP A 363 10.08 31.27 -1.23
C ASP A 363 10.29 29.95 -0.48
N ASN A 364 9.48 29.66 0.55
CA ASN A 364 9.57 28.44 1.35
C ASN A 364 8.18 27.80 1.51
N ILE A 365 7.75 27.08 0.47
CA ILE A 365 6.44 26.42 0.42
C ILE A 365 6.59 24.89 0.50
N ALA A 366 5.72 24.25 1.28
CA ALA A 366 5.52 22.81 1.24
C ALA A 366 4.07 22.44 0.85
N VAL A 367 3.94 21.36 0.08
CA VAL A 367 2.65 20.70 -0.17
C VAL A 367 2.70 19.29 0.40
N MET A 368 1.62 18.88 1.06
CA MET A 368 1.56 17.64 1.80
C MET A 368 0.23 16.95 1.53
N GLY A 369 0.16 15.64 1.72
CA GLY A 369 -1.12 14.97 1.76
C GLY A 369 -1.06 13.52 2.20
N HIS A 370 -2.24 12.94 2.38
CA HIS A 370 -2.44 11.58 2.88
C HIS A 370 -3.20 10.73 1.88
N SER A 371 -2.78 9.48 1.63
CA SER A 371 -3.49 8.55 0.72
C SER A 371 -3.58 9.14 -0.69
N ARG A 372 -4.77 9.25 -1.30
CA ARG A 372 -4.97 10.01 -2.55
C ARG A 372 -4.40 11.42 -2.49
N GLY A 373 -4.53 12.08 -1.35
CA GLY A 373 -3.96 13.41 -1.12
C GLY A 373 -2.42 13.42 -1.15
N GLY A 374 -1.77 12.31 -0.80
CA GLY A 374 -0.31 12.21 -0.83
C GLY A 374 0.24 12.14 -2.25
N GLU A 375 -0.45 11.43 -3.15
CA GLU A 375 -0.18 11.50 -4.60
C GLU A 375 -0.50 12.90 -5.14
N ALA A 376 -1.65 13.48 -4.74
CA ALA A 376 -2.04 14.83 -5.14
C ALA A 376 -1.01 15.90 -4.78
N ALA A 377 -0.27 15.75 -3.67
CA ALA A 377 0.81 16.67 -3.30
C ALA A 377 1.99 16.60 -4.29
N ALA A 378 2.36 15.41 -4.76
CA ALA A 378 3.36 15.25 -5.82
C ALA A 378 2.86 15.82 -7.16
N VAL A 379 1.59 15.55 -7.51
CA VAL A 379 0.93 16.10 -8.70
C VAL A 379 0.89 17.63 -8.64
N ALA A 380 0.60 18.24 -7.49
CA ALA A 380 0.65 19.69 -7.32
C ALA A 380 2.05 20.25 -7.63
N ALA A 381 3.10 19.63 -7.11
CA ALA A 381 4.47 20.06 -7.37
C ALA A 381 4.85 19.93 -8.86
N PHE A 382 4.39 18.89 -9.55
CA PHE A 382 4.53 18.72 -10.99
C PHE A 382 3.77 19.79 -11.79
N LEU A 383 2.44 19.92 -11.59
CA LEU A 383 1.59 20.87 -12.30
C LEU A 383 2.02 22.32 -12.09
N ASN A 384 2.61 22.64 -10.93
CA ASN A 384 3.10 23.97 -10.58
C ASN A 384 4.11 24.56 -11.58
N LYS A 385 4.91 23.70 -12.25
CA LYS A 385 5.92 24.11 -13.25
C LYS A 385 5.35 24.24 -14.66
N LEU A 386 4.13 23.76 -14.90
CA LEU A 386 3.52 23.74 -16.22
C LEU A 386 2.77 25.04 -16.52
N LYS A 387 2.66 25.37 -17.81
CA LYS A 387 1.85 26.48 -18.31
C LYS A 387 0.41 26.08 -18.64
N TYR A 388 0.18 24.80 -18.90
CA TYR A 388 -1.12 24.24 -19.28
C TYR A 388 -1.31 22.89 -18.61
N TYR A 389 -2.56 22.49 -18.43
CA TYR A 389 -2.90 21.11 -18.05
C TYR A 389 -2.38 20.13 -19.13
N PRO A 390 -1.58 19.11 -18.77
CA PRO A 390 -0.82 18.34 -19.76
C PRO A 390 -1.70 17.46 -20.66
N ASP A 391 -2.89 17.05 -20.21
CA ASP A 391 -3.68 16.05 -20.94
C ASP A 391 -4.41 16.65 -22.16
N ASP A 392 -4.86 17.91 -22.07
CA ASP A 392 -5.65 18.54 -23.14
C ASP A 392 -5.36 20.02 -23.41
N ALA A 393 -4.48 20.64 -22.61
CA ALA A 393 -4.12 22.06 -22.65
C ALA A 393 -5.31 23.05 -22.57
N LYS A 394 -6.52 22.60 -22.20
CA LYS A 394 -7.69 23.48 -22.13
C LYS A 394 -7.61 24.40 -20.92
N GLN A 395 -6.97 23.98 -19.85
CA GLN A 395 -6.73 24.79 -18.66
C GLN A 395 -5.34 25.43 -18.71
N GLN A 396 -5.28 26.75 -18.52
CA GLN A 396 -4.02 27.49 -18.41
C GLN A 396 -3.65 27.69 -16.94
N PHE A 397 -2.37 27.52 -16.64
CA PHE A 397 -1.81 27.68 -15.31
C PHE A 397 -0.98 28.97 -15.20
N ASP A 398 -0.97 29.53 -13.99
CA ASP A 398 -0.22 30.73 -13.59
C ASP A 398 0.22 30.60 -12.11
N PHE A 399 0.84 29.46 -11.81
CA PHE A 399 1.26 29.07 -10.48
C PHE A 399 2.71 29.45 -10.25
N ASN A 400 3.66 28.60 -10.70
CA ASN A 400 5.11 28.76 -10.59
C ASN A 400 5.58 29.21 -9.20
N PHE A 401 5.03 28.59 -8.15
CA PHE A 401 5.41 28.79 -6.75
C PHE A 401 6.74 28.11 -6.42
N ASN A 402 7.45 28.59 -5.40
CA ASN A 402 8.68 27.96 -4.91
C ASN A 402 8.38 26.81 -3.93
N ILE A 403 7.71 25.77 -4.44
CA ILE A 403 7.47 24.53 -3.68
C ILE A 403 8.83 23.83 -3.49
N LYS A 404 9.34 23.84 -2.27
CA LYS A 404 10.63 23.24 -1.89
C LYS A 404 10.50 21.82 -1.37
N SER A 405 9.33 21.48 -0.84
CA SER A 405 9.13 20.23 -0.10
C SER A 405 7.78 19.61 -0.40
N VAL A 406 7.78 18.30 -0.60
CA VAL A 406 6.59 17.46 -0.73
C VAL A 406 6.60 16.42 0.41
N VAL A 407 5.48 16.28 1.11
CA VAL A 407 5.31 15.26 2.16
C VAL A 407 4.12 14.37 1.85
N ALA A 408 4.35 13.08 1.67
CA ALA A 408 3.31 12.10 1.37
C ALA A 408 3.15 11.12 2.55
N ILE A 409 1.95 11.05 3.11
CA ILE A 409 1.59 10.11 4.18
C ILE A 409 0.79 8.99 3.53
N ALA A 410 1.22 7.75 3.69
CA ALA A 410 0.60 6.55 3.16
C ALA A 410 -0.01 6.71 1.75
N PRO A 411 0.72 7.28 0.77
CA PRO A 411 0.12 7.68 -0.49
C PRO A 411 -0.20 6.47 -1.36
N VAL A 412 -1.26 6.62 -2.17
CA VAL A 412 -1.39 5.82 -3.40
C VAL A 412 -0.40 6.32 -4.45
N ASP A 413 -0.29 5.61 -5.56
CA ASP A 413 0.47 6.05 -6.73
C ASP A 413 -0.17 5.47 -8.00
N GLY A 414 -0.40 6.29 -9.02
CA GLY A 414 -1.02 5.89 -10.29
C GLY A 414 -2.54 6.10 -10.35
N GLN A 415 -3.12 6.95 -9.49
CA GLN A 415 -4.47 7.48 -9.74
C GLN A 415 -4.47 8.53 -10.83
N TYR A 416 -3.35 9.25 -11.01
CA TYR A 416 -3.13 10.16 -12.13
C TYR A 416 -1.82 9.84 -12.84
N GLU A 417 -1.91 9.58 -14.15
CA GLU A 417 -0.78 9.24 -15.02
C GLU A 417 -0.71 10.25 -16.18
N PRO A 418 -0.06 11.43 -16.00
CA PRO A 418 0.00 12.45 -17.04
C PRO A 418 0.65 11.88 -18.30
N GLY A 419 -0.10 11.80 -19.41
CA GLY A 419 0.40 11.22 -20.65
C GLY A 419 0.71 9.72 -20.58
N GLU A 420 0.00 8.97 -19.73
CA GLU A 420 0.19 7.51 -19.51
C GLU A 420 1.56 7.15 -18.90
N VAL A 421 2.17 8.07 -18.16
CA VAL A 421 3.38 7.83 -17.36
C VAL A 421 3.17 8.25 -15.91
N GLY A 422 3.95 7.67 -15.00
CA GLY A 422 3.96 8.11 -13.60
C GLY A 422 4.38 9.58 -13.48
N THR A 423 3.83 10.28 -12.48
CA THR A 423 4.06 11.72 -12.28
C THR A 423 5.56 12.03 -12.08
N PRO A 424 6.18 12.82 -12.97
CA PRO A 424 7.58 13.26 -12.82
C PRO A 424 7.72 14.27 -11.69
N LEU A 425 8.83 14.23 -10.96
CA LEU A 425 9.10 15.17 -9.88
C LEU A 425 10.59 15.50 -9.79
N GLU A 426 10.95 16.75 -10.08
CA GLU A 426 12.34 17.21 -10.16
C GLU A 426 12.63 18.30 -9.13
N ASP A 427 13.83 18.29 -8.55
CA ASP A 427 14.39 19.36 -7.73
C ASP A 427 13.47 19.83 -6.58
N VAL A 428 12.94 18.87 -5.83
CA VAL A 428 12.21 19.09 -4.58
C VAL A 428 12.67 18.13 -3.49
N ASN A 429 12.60 18.56 -2.23
CA ASN A 429 12.72 17.63 -1.11
C ASN A 429 11.47 16.75 -1.04
N TYR A 430 11.64 15.45 -0.79
CA TYR A 430 10.51 14.52 -0.74
C TYR A 430 10.56 13.63 0.51
N LEU A 431 9.50 13.64 1.31
CA LEU A 431 9.34 12.72 2.44
C LEU A 431 8.12 11.84 2.18
N VAL A 432 8.30 10.52 2.30
CA VAL A 432 7.18 9.58 2.36
C VAL A 432 7.19 8.77 3.66
N ILE A 433 6.04 8.67 4.31
CA ILE A 433 5.83 7.92 5.56
C ILE A 433 4.74 6.87 5.32
N HIS A 434 4.97 5.61 5.67
CA HIS A 434 3.99 4.54 5.44
C HIS A 434 3.98 3.52 6.59
N GLY A 435 2.79 3.02 6.91
CA GLY A 435 2.59 2.03 7.97
C GLY A 435 2.66 0.60 7.45
N ALA A 436 3.37 -0.29 8.15
CA ALA A 436 3.46 -1.68 7.72
C ALA A 436 2.12 -2.40 7.76
N ASN A 437 1.23 -2.00 8.68
CA ASN A 437 -0.10 -2.55 8.90
C ASN A 437 -1.19 -1.72 8.20
N ASP A 438 -0.84 -0.95 7.17
CA ASP A 438 -1.80 -0.21 6.35
C ASP A 438 -2.81 -1.18 5.71
N GLY A 439 -4.08 -1.00 6.05
CA GLY A 439 -5.17 -1.84 5.54
C GLY A 439 -5.93 -1.27 4.36
N ASP A 440 -5.60 -0.07 3.91
CA ASP A 440 -6.23 0.61 2.77
C ASP A 440 -5.29 0.58 1.56
N VAL A 441 -4.07 1.08 1.74
CA VAL A 441 -2.95 1.03 0.79
C VAL A 441 -1.91 0.04 1.32
N SER A 442 -2.18 -1.25 1.12
CA SER A 442 -1.44 -2.35 1.77
C SER A 442 0.06 -2.38 1.46
N SER A 443 0.46 -1.97 0.26
CA SER A 443 1.87 -1.83 -0.13
C SER A 443 2.40 -0.45 0.15
N PHE A 444 3.71 -0.30 0.28
CA PHE A 444 4.36 1.01 0.41
C PHE A 444 4.38 1.78 -0.94
N GLY A 445 3.18 2.13 -1.44
CA GLY A 445 2.95 2.64 -2.80
C GLY A 445 3.74 3.92 -3.13
N GLY A 446 3.94 4.78 -2.14
CA GLY A 446 4.73 6.01 -2.30
C GLY A 446 6.21 5.83 -2.61
N LEU A 447 6.74 4.61 -2.52
CA LEU A 447 8.09 4.30 -3.00
C LEU A 447 8.22 4.51 -4.51
N ARG A 448 7.17 4.27 -5.30
CA ARG A 448 7.20 4.52 -6.75
C ARG A 448 7.46 5.99 -7.07
N GLN A 449 6.79 6.90 -6.36
CA GLN A 449 7.05 8.33 -6.50
C GLN A 449 8.42 8.73 -5.94
N TYR A 450 8.88 8.09 -4.84
CA TYR A 450 10.24 8.27 -4.31
C TYR A 450 11.31 7.93 -5.36
N GLU A 451 11.16 6.82 -6.09
CA GLU A 451 12.10 6.44 -7.15
C GLU A 451 12.10 7.45 -8.30
N ARG A 452 10.94 8.00 -8.67
CA ARG A 452 10.79 9.02 -9.73
C ARG A 452 11.24 10.42 -9.33
N VAL A 453 11.63 10.66 -8.07
CA VAL A 453 12.19 11.96 -7.67
C VAL A 453 13.62 12.07 -8.16
N GLU A 454 13.85 13.01 -9.07
CA GLU A 454 15.16 13.28 -9.68
C GLU A 454 15.76 14.60 -9.18
N PHE A 455 17.07 14.59 -8.92
CA PHE A 455 17.84 15.79 -8.63
C PHE A 455 18.67 16.13 -9.87
N THR A 456 18.34 17.21 -10.55
CA THR A 456 18.99 17.57 -11.83
C THR A 456 20.33 18.24 -11.64
N GLN A 457 20.57 18.79 -10.44
CA GLN A 457 21.78 19.53 -10.08
C GLN A 457 22.21 19.25 -8.63
N PRO A 458 23.52 19.31 -8.31
CA PRO A 458 24.00 19.28 -6.93
C PRO A 458 23.32 20.38 -6.10
N SER A 459 22.80 20.00 -4.94
CA SER A 459 22.11 20.90 -4.02
C SER A 459 22.05 20.27 -2.62
N GLU A 460 21.49 21.00 -1.65
CA GLU A 460 21.23 20.46 -0.32
C GLU A 460 19.89 19.71 -0.23
N MET A 461 19.26 19.39 -1.36
CA MET A 461 17.97 18.68 -1.36
C MET A 461 18.15 17.21 -1.04
N PHE A 462 17.16 16.63 -0.40
CA PHE A 462 17.12 15.20 -0.13
C PHE A 462 15.72 14.62 -0.19
N LYS A 463 15.65 13.31 -0.41
CA LYS A 463 14.45 12.50 -0.28
C LYS A 463 14.63 11.44 0.79
N SER A 464 13.54 11.07 1.47
CA SER A 464 13.53 10.01 2.45
C SER A 464 12.21 9.24 2.45
N ALA A 465 12.30 7.93 2.66
CA ALA A 465 11.15 7.05 2.83
C ALA A 465 11.23 6.35 4.19
N VAL A 466 10.13 6.35 4.95
CA VAL A 466 10.06 5.80 6.31
C VAL A 466 8.92 4.78 6.40
N TYR A 467 9.27 3.53 6.69
CA TYR A 467 8.32 2.44 6.90
C TYR A 467 8.25 2.04 8.37
N ILE A 468 7.05 1.95 8.92
CA ILE A 468 6.82 1.89 10.38
C ILE A 468 6.04 0.62 10.73
N TYR A 469 6.67 -0.28 11.48
CA TYR A 469 5.99 -1.47 11.98
C TYR A 469 4.90 -1.12 13.01
N GLY A 470 3.71 -1.70 12.86
CA GLY A 470 2.56 -1.47 13.74
C GLY A 470 1.69 -0.28 13.33
N ALA A 471 2.17 0.63 12.49
CA ALA A 471 1.37 1.76 12.02
C ALA A 471 0.41 1.33 10.91
N ASN A 472 -0.81 1.87 10.93
CA ASN A 472 -1.84 1.64 9.93
C ASN A 472 -1.99 2.86 8.98
N HIS A 473 -2.97 2.82 8.08
CA HIS A 473 -3.31 3.96 7.21
C HIS A 473 -3.84 5.14 8.06
N GLY A 474 -4.89 4.88 8.83
CA GLY A 474 -5.77 5.92 9.33
C GLY A 474 -5.24 6.78 10.48
N GLN A 475 -4.39 6.25 11.37
CA GLN A 475 -4.10 6.93 12.64
C GLN A 475 -3.22 8.20 12.51
N PHE A 476 -2.67 8.49 11.32
CA PHE A 476 -2.08 9.81 11.02
C PHE A 476 -3.13 10.93 10.88
N ASN A 477 -4.41 10.60 10.82
CA ASN A 477 -5.52 11.53 10.81
C ASN A 477 -6.40 11.26 12.04
N THR A 478 -6.67 12.29 12.86
CA THR A 478 -7.34 12.08 14.14
C THR A 478 -8.81 11.67 14.04
N THR A 479 -9.45 11.81 12.87
CA THR A 479 -10.83 11.39 12.65
C THR A 479 -10.95 9.98 12.06
N TRP A 480 -9.93 9.48 11.39
CA TRP A 480 -9.95 8.16 10.74
C TRP A 480 -9.64 7.01 11.73
N GLY A 481 -8.60 7.19 12.55
CA GLY A 481 -8.25 6.24 13.61
C GLY A 481 -7.81 4.86 13.09
N ASN A 482 -8.18 3.79 13.81
CA ASN A 482 -7.68 2.42 13.59
C ASN A 482 -8.52 1.59 12.60
N SER A 483 -9.26 2.25 11.72
CA SER A 483 -10.29 1.64 10.88
C SER A 483 -10.08 1.99 9.40
N ASP A 484 -9.12 1.31 8.78
CA ASP A 484 -8.72 1.47 7.37
C ASP A 484 -9.73 0.89 6.36
N SER A 485 -10.97 0.67 6.80
CA SER A 485 -12.03 0.13 5.94
C SER A 485 -13.39 0.59 6.44
N PRO A 486 -14.36 0.82 5.55
CA PRO A 486 -15.71 1.17 5.95
C PRO A 486 -16.41 0.02 6.68
N GLN A 487 -17.47 0.34 7.41
CA GLN A 487 -18.35 -0.68 7.99
C GLN A 487 -19.13 -1.43 6.89
N PRO A 488 -19.36 -2.75 7.01
CA PRO A 488 -18.99 -3.63 8.12
C PRO A 488 -17.56 -4.24 8.01
N PHE A 489 -16.82 -3.95 6.94
CA PHE A 489 -15.52 -4.56 6.64
C PHE A 489 -14.44 -4.25 7.67
N THR A 490 -14.52 -3.12 8.37
CA THR A 490 -13.64 -2.82 9.50
C THR A 490 -13.65 -3.91 10.60
N SER A 491 -14.72 -4.70 10.70
CA SER A 491 -14.79 -5.84 11.62
C SER A 491 -13.91 -7.01 11.20
N LEU A 492 -13.29 -6.98 10.02
CA LEU A 492 -12.34 -7.99 9.54
C LEU A 492 -10.89 -7.62 9.85
N LEU A 493 -10.61 -6.34 10.12
CA LEU A 493 -9.26 -5.81 10.38
C LEU A 493 -8.68 -6.31 11.70
N ASN A 494 -7.38 -6.61 11.70
CA ASN A 494 -6.62 -6.99 12.88
C ASN A 494 -6.14 -5.78 13.68
N LYS A 495 -7.08 -5.08 14.31
CA LYS A 495 -6.82 -3.85 15.06
C LYS A 495 -5.89 -4.04 16.26
N LYS A 496 -5.76 -5.26 16.78
CA LYS A 496 -4.91 -5.58 17.93
C LYS A 496 -3.41 -5.64 17.61
N ALA A 497 -3.06 -5.80 16.33
CA ALA A 497 -1.68 -5.73 15.87
C ALA A 497 -1.19 -4.27 15.72
N LEU A 498 -2.10 -3.30 15.73
CA LEU A 498 -1.76 -1.89 15.53
C LEU A 498 -1.10 -1.29 16.76
N MET A 499 -0.15 -0.39 16.51
CA MET A 499 0.41 0.48 17.53
C MET A 499 -0.67 1.47 18.04
N PRO A 500 -0.53 1.98 19.27
CA PRO A 500 -1.41 3.04 19.76
C PRO A 500 -1.39 4.27 18.85
N MET A 501 -2.57 4.84 18.60
CA MET A 501 -2.72 6.05 17.80
C MET A 501 -1.83 7.22 18.28
N ALA A 502 -1.68 7.38 19.60
CA ALA A 502 -0.82 8.43 20.16
C ALA A 502 0.64 8.29 19.71
N ASP A 503 1.15 7.06 19.63
CA ASP A 503 2.50 6.76 19.17
C ASP A 503 2.63 7.07 17.67
N GLN A 504 1.64 6.68 16.85
CA GLN A 504 1.64 6.98 15.42
C GLN A 504 1.56 8.48 15.11
N LEU A 505 0.74 9.22 15.88
CA LEU A 505 0.68 10.69 15.79
C LEU A 505 2.00 11.33 16.23
N GLU A 506 2.68 10.80 17.26
CA GLU A 506 4.02 11.26 17.67
C GLU A 506 5.04 11.07 16.55
N ILE A 507 5.05 9.90 15.90
CA ILE A 507 5.91 9.63 14.73
C ILE A 507 5.64 10.66 13.63
N GLY A 508 4.38 10.91 13.30
CA GLY A 508 3.98 11.92 12.31
C GLY A 508 4.48 13.32 12.69
N LYS A 509 4.31 13.74 13.95
CA LYS A 509 4.82 15.03 14.45
C LYS A 509 6.34 15.13 14.32
N VAL A 510 7.09 14.10 14.75
CA VAL A 510 8.56 14.10 14.72
C VAL A 510 9.06 14.21 13.29
N TYR A 511 8.67 13.31 12.39
CA TYR A 511 9.19 13.29 11.02
C TYR A 511 8.75 14.50 10.20
N ILE A 512 7.46 14.87 10.23
CA ILE A 512 6.95 15.99 9.41
C ILE A 512 7.53 17.32 9.91
N SER A 513 7.53 17.57 11.22
CA SER A 513 8.08 18.81 11.78
C SER A 513 9.58 18.91 11.56
N ALA A 514 10.35 17.84 11.79
CA ALA A 514 11.78 17.80 11.53
C ALA A 514 12.10 18.09 10.06
N PHE A 515 11.35 17.48 9.14
CA PHE A 515 11.56 17.62 7.70
C PHE A 515 11.31 19.04 7.22
N LEU A 516 10.19 19.64 7.62
CA LEU A 516 9.87 21.02 7.24
C LEU A 516 10.82 22.03 7.90
N GLN A 517 11.29 21.78 9.12
CA GLN A 517 12.30 22.62 9.75
C GLN A 517 13.66 22.51 9.03
N ALA A 518 14.07 21.32 8.60
CA ALA A 518 15.29 21.14 7.81
C ALA A 518 15.22 21.83 6.44
N THR A 519 14.09 21.66 5.74
CA THR A 519 13.96 22.03 4.32
C THR A 519 13.43 23.45 4.08
N LEU A 520 12.61 23.99 4.99
CA LEU A 520 12.04 25.34 4.88
C LEU A 520 12.71 26.37 5.79
N GLN A 521 13.24 25.95 6.95
CA GLN A 521 13.86 26.85 7.93
C GLN A 521 15.39 26.70 8.02
N GLY A 522 15.99 25.76 7.29
CA GLY A 522 17.44 25.54 7.27
C GLY A 522 18.01 24.90 8.54
N LYS A 523 17.18 24.24 9.37
CA LYS A 523 17.64 23.53 10.58
C LYS A 523 18.24 22.15 10.23
N LYS A 524 19.42 22.19 9.63
CA LYS A 524 20.13 21.04 9.04
C LYS A 524 20.45 19.92 10.04
N GLU A 525 20.48 20.21 11.34
CA GLU A 525 20.65 19.20 12.38
C GLU A 525 19.59 18.09 12.34
N PHE A 526 18.39 18.37 11.81
CA PHE A 526 17.33 17.36 11.70
C PHE A 526 17.53 16.39 10.55
N GLU A 527 18.39 16.68 9.57
CA GLU A 527 18.62 15.79 8.43
C GLU A 527 19.16 14.41 8.85
N THR A 528 19.89 14.34 9.96
CA THR A 528 20.40 13.06 10.47
C THR A 528 19.29 12.09 10.91
N LEU A 529 18.09 12.58 11.24
CA LEU A 529 16.92 11.74 11.53
C LEU A 529 16.54 10.87 10.32
N PHE A 530 16.63 11.45 9.13
CA PHE A 530 16.24 10.80 7.88
C PHE A 530 17.32 9.83 7.39
N LYS A 531 18.59 10.10 7.72
CA LYS A 531 19.71 9.16 7.50
C LYS A 531 19.65 7.96 8.46
N ASP A 532 19.33 8.21 9.73
CA ASP A 532 19.22 7.16 10.76
C ASP A 532 18.25 7.58 11.88
N HIS A 533 17.10 6.89 11.98
CA HIS A 533 16.07 7.17 12.97
C HIS A 533 16.57 7.10 14.42
N ARG A 534 17.61 6.30 14.70
CA ARG A 534 18.18 6.13 16.04
C ARG A 534 18.81 7.41 16.59
N SER A 535 19.11 8.38 15.71
CA SER A 535 19.56 9.72 16.12
C SER A 535 18.47 10.52 16.84
N GLY A 536 17.19 10.20 16.59
CA GLY A 536 16.01 10.75 17.28
C GLY A 536 15.32 9.77 18.24
N ARG A 537 16.04 8.75 18.73
CA ARG A 537 15.51 7.67 19.58
C ARG A 537 14.77 8.12 20.86
N ASP A 538 15.08 9.31 21.38
CA ASP A 538 14.39 9.84 22.57
C ASP A 538 13.08 10.55 22.21
N TRP A 539 12.80 10.75 20.92
CA TRP A 539 11.59 11.41 20.40
C TRP A 539 10.60 10.43 19.78
N LEU A 540 11.09 9.28 19.30
CA LEU A 540 10.29 8.28 18.62
C LEU A 540 9.82 7.17 19.59
N PRO A 541 8.60 6.65 19.44
CA PRO A 541 8.18 5.46 20.18
C PRO A 541 8.98 4.24 19.74
N ASN A 542 9.09 3.26 20.62
CA ASN A 542 9.83 2.03 20.37
C ASN A 542 9.08 1.11 19.39
N THR A 543 9.57 1.02 18.15
CA THR A 543 9.12 0.07 17.12
C THR A 543 10.25 -0.13 16.10
N ILE A 544 9.99 -0.88 15.03
CA ILE A 544 10.90 -1.04 13.89
C ILE A 544 10.63 0.09 12.88
N TYR A 545 11.70 0.78 12.50
CA TYR A 545 11.72 1.78 11.44
C TYR A 545 12.71 1.34 10.36
N LEU A 546 12.29 1.41 9.10
CA LEU A 546 13.17 1.26 7.95
C LEU A 546 13.24 2.62 7.25
N ASN A 547 14.44 3.17 7.13
CA ASN A 547 14.68 4.48 6.54
C ASN A 547 15.48 4.34 5.25
N GLN A 548 14.93 4.86 4.16
CA GLN A 548 15.68 5.16 2.96
C GLN A 548 16.00 6.65 2.91
N TYR A 549 17.15 6.98 2.36
CA TYR A 549 17.61 8.35 2.22
C TYR A 549 18.43 8.49 0.96
N GLU A 550 18.19 9.55 0.18
CA GLU A 550 19.03 9.94 -0.94
C GLU A 550 19.17 11.46 -0.98
N SER A 551 20.39 11.97 -1.11
CA SER A 551 20.65 13.41 -1.27
C SER A 551 20.97 13.74 -2.72
N ALA A 552 20.72 14.97 -3.15
CA ALA A 552 21.11 15.49 -4.47
C ALA A 552 22.62 15.43 -4.75
N ASN A 553 23.44 15.28 -3.70
CA ASN A 553 24.89 15.11 -3.81
C ASN A 553 25.33 13.65 -3.92
N TRP A 554 24.41 12.68 -4.07
CA TRP A 554 24.78 11.29 -4.34
C TRP A 554 25.34 11.14 -5.75
N LYS A 555 26.35 10.27 -5.86
CA LYS A 555 26.78 9.74 -7.16
C LYS A 555 26.66 8.23 -7.13
N THR A 556 25.81 7.71 -7.98
CA THR A 556 25.55 6.29 -8.11
C THR A 556 26.78 5.54 -8.59
N LEU A 557 27.15 4.48 -7.86
CA LEU A 557 28.16 3.50 -8.27
C LEU A 557 27.54 2.31 -9.00
N ALA A 558 26.40 1.83 -8.47
CA ALA A 558 25.55 0.81 -9.09
C ALA A 558 24.09 1.02 -8.65
N ASP A 559 23.16 1.08 -9.59
CA ASP A 559 21.70 1.10 -9.36
C ASP A 559 20.95 0.04 -10.18
N PHE A 560 21.65 -0.67 -11.09
CA PHE A 560 21.09 -1.76 -11.89
C PHE A 560 19.98 -1.30 -12.85
N GLU A 561 19.94 0.01 -13.13
CA GLU A 561 19.00 0.61 -14.06
C GLU A 561 19.60 0.88 -15.43
N GLU A 562 20.92 0.80 -15.57
CA GLU A 562 21.67 1.15 -16.77
C GLU A 562 21.50 0.14 -17.93
N ASP A 563 21.44 -1.16 -17.61
CA ASP A 563 21.26 -2.26 -18.58
C ASP A 563 20.77 -3.55 -17.88
N LEU A 564 20.92 -4.72 -18.50
CA LEU A 564 20.57 -6.05 -17.96
C LEU A 564 21.79 -6.99 -17.88
N ASN A 565 22.99 -6.43 -17.99
CA ASN A 565 24.23 -7.19 -17.94
C ASN A 565 24.75 -7.18 -16.51
N LEU A 566 24.61 -8.33 -15.83
CA LEU A 566 25.00 -8.53 -14.43
C LEU A 566 26.47 -8.19 -14.12
N THR A 567 27.32 -8.02 -15.14
CA THR A 567 28.76 -7.72 -14.99
C THR A 567 29.11 -6.24 -15.09
N THR A 568 28.16 -5.36 -15.41
CA THR A 568 28.37 -3.90 -15.53
C THR A 568 27.82 -3.16 -14.31
N SER A 569 28.27 -1.91 -14.12
CA SER A 569 27.77 -1.02 -13.06
C SER A 569 27.64 0.41 -13.60
N SER A 570 26.78 1.22 -12.99
CA SER A 570 26.52 2.62 -13.38
C SER A 570 27.78 3.50 -13.30
N SER A 571 28.80 3.12 -12.51
CA SER A 571 30.10 3.80 -12.46
C SER A 571 31.02 3.51 -13.66
N GLY A 572 30.68 2.55 -14.51
CA GLY A 572 31.54 2.01 -15.55
C GLY A 572 32.49 0.89 -15.08
N GLY A 573 32.43 0.52 -13.80
CA GLY A 573 33.16 -0.63 -13.25
C GLY A 573 32.51 -1.98 -13.59
N MET A 574 33.21 -3.07 -13.26
CA MET A 574 32.78 -4.45 -13.44
C MET A 574 32.30 -5.09 -12.12
N ILE A 575 31.25 -5.91 -12.20
CA ILE A 575 30.73 -6.73 -11.11
C ILE A 575 31.16 -8.19 -11.32
N SER A 576 31.62 -8.84 -10.25
CA SER A 576 31.99 -10.25 -10.26
C SER A 576 31.53 -10.94 -8.99
N SER A 577 31.32 -12.26 -9.04
CA SER A 577 30.85 -13.02 -7.88
C SER A 577 31.54 -14.37 -7.76
N GLU A 578 31.50 -14.94 -6.56
CA GLU A 578 32.00 -16.27 -6.24
C GLU A 578 30.98 -17.01 -5.36
N ASN A 579 30.67 -18.25 -5.71
CA ASN A 579 29.86 -19.18 -4.89
C ASN A 579 28.47 -18.65 -4.48
N LEU A 580 27.85 -17.79 -5.30
CA LEU A 580 26.45 -17.41 -5.12
C LEU A 580 25.52 -18.50 -5.66
N THR A 581 24.40 -18.70 -4.98
CA THR A 581 23.30 -19.58 -5.43
C THR A 581 22.23 -18.79 -6.18
N VAL A 582 22.16 -17.48 -5.95
CA VAL A 582 21.26 -16.56 -6.66
C VAL A 582 22.05 -15.31 -7.07
N TRP A 583 21.99 -14.96 -8.36
CA TRP A 583 22.50 -13.69 -8.88
C TRP A 583 21.68 -13.27 -10.10
N ARG A 584 20.81 -12.27 -9.92
CA ARG A 584 19.98 -11.73 -11.01
C ARG A 584 19.56 -10.31 -10.76
N GLU A 585 19.29 -9.57 -11.83
CA GLU A 585 18.61 -8.27 -11.78
C GLU A 585 17.14 -8.46 -12.12
N GLN A 586 16.25 -7.85 -11.34
CA GLN A 586 14.81 -7.88 -11.61
C GLN A 586 14.08 -6.67 -11.03
N MET A 587 12.90 -6.39 -11.57
CA MET A 587 11.97 -5.42 -11.02
C MET A 587 11.54 -5.86 -9.61
N VAL A 588 11.59 -4.95 -8.65
CA VAL A 588 11.36 -5.27 -7.24
C VAL A 588 9.86 -5.33 -6.98
N GLY A 589 9.37 -6.49 -6.50
CA GLY A 589 7.98 -6.69 -6.12
C GLY A 589 7.63 -6.03 -4.77
N MET A 590 6.35 -5.69 -4.60
CA MET A 590 5.76 -5.24 -3.31
C MET A 590 4.58 -6.16 -2.96
N LYS A 591 3.89 -5.92 -1.83
CA LYS A 591 2.68 -6.71 -1.48
C LYS A 591 1.63 -6.71 -2.61
N TRP A 592 1.61 -5.62 -3.38
CA TRP A 592 0.80 -5.39 -4.55
C TRP A 592 1.56 -4.56 -5.59
N GLY A 593 1.70 -5.11 -6.79
CA GLY A 593 2.45 -4.49 -7.90
C GLY A 593 3.96 -4.51 -7.66
N ASN A 594 4.66 -3.53 -8.24
CA ASN A 594 6.12 -3.41 -8.15
C ASN A 594 6.56 -2.01 -7.68
N ARG A 595 7.82 -1.88 -7.26
CA ARG A 595 8.44 -0.67 -6.71
C ARG A 595 8.68 0.44 -7.74
N GLY A 596 8.68 0.12 -9.03
CA GLY A 596 9.08 1.05 -10.10
C GLY A 596 10.59 1.13 -10.33
N SER A 597 11.38 0.34 -9.60
CA SER A 597 12.82 0.18 -9.80
C SER A 597 13.25 -1.30 -9.76
N ARG A 598 14.35 -1.58 -10.43
CA ARG A 598 15.09 -2.83 -10.46
C ARG A 598 16.15 -2.83 -9.37
N ALA A 599 16.63 -4.04 -9.07
CA ALA A 599 17.71 -4.26 -8.13
C ALA A 599 18.39 -5.59 -8.44
N VAL A 600 19.59 -5.78 -7.87
CA VAL A 600 20.25 -7.09 -7.89
C VAL A 600 19.85 -7.92 -6.67
N TYR A 601 19.46 -9.17 -6.93
CA TYR A 601 19.14 -10.18 -5.94
C TYR A 601 20.36 -11.10 -5.81
N ILE A 602 20.85 -11.22 -4.58
CA ILE A 602 22.06 -11.95 -4.24
C ILE A 602 21.72 -12.95 -3.15
N GLY A 603 21.84 -14.24 -3.47
CA GLY A 603 21.57 -15.33 -2.54
C GLY A 603 22.77 -16.22 -2.34
N TRP A 604 22.88 -16.75 -1.14
CA TRP A 604 23.90 -17.70 -0.76
C TRP A 604 23.30 -18.76 0.16
N ASP A 605 23.88 -19.96 0.09
CA ASP A 605 23.59 -21.03 1.01
C ASP A 605 24.89 -21.78 1.32
N SER A 606 25.23 -21.87 2.61
CA SER A 606 26.45 -22.57 3.06
C SER A 606 26.48 -24.05 2.68
N LEU A 607 25.34 -24.66 2.38
CA LEU A 607 25.23 -26.06 1.94
C LEU A 607 25.49 -26.23 0.43
N ALA A 608 25.35 -25.17 -0.38
CA ALA A 608 25.55 -25.25 -1.82
C ALA A 608 27.01 -25.46 -2.21
N TYR A 609 27.92 -24.78 -1.49
CA TYR A 609 29.35 -24.82 -1.75
C TYR A 609 30.12 -25.05 -0.44
N GLU A 610 30.06 -26.27 0.10
CA GLU A 610 30.66 -26.62 1.40
C GLU A 610 32.11 -26.12 1.53
N GLY A 611 32.38 -25.39 2.62
CA GLY A 611 33.71 -24.85 2.94
C GLY A 611 34.14 -23.64 2.09
N LYS A 612 33.29 -23.15 1.18
CA LYS A 612 33.53 -21.92 0.41
C LYS A 612 32.60 -20.80 0.88
N THR A 613 33.10 -19.58 0.85
CA THR A 613 32.33 -18.38 1.21
C THR A 613 31.82 -17.70 -0.05
N ALA A 614 30.53 -17.39 -0.05
CA ALA A 614 29.88 -16.63 -1.09
C ALA A 614 30.32 -15.14 -1.05
N SER A 615 30.53 -14.52 -2.20
CA SER A 615 30.84 -13.09 -2.27
C SER A 615 30.48 -12.45 -3.61
N ILE A 616 30.29 -11.13 -3.59
CA ILE A 616 30.13 -10.30 -4.78
C ILE A 616 31.01 -9.05 -4.65
N GLU A 617 31.70 -8.68 -5.71
CA GLU A 617 32.62 -7.54 -5.77
C GLU A 617 32.19 -6.57 -6.86
N PHE A 618 32.02 -5.30 -6.48
CA PHE A 618 31.75 -4.16 -7.33
C PHE A 618 33.05 -3.38 -7.49
N SER A 619 33.66 -3.42 -8.66
CA SER A 619 34.81 -2.55 -8.96
C SER A 619 34.34 -1.15 -9.31
N ILE A 620 35.17 -0.16 -9.02
CA ILE A 620 34.91 1.25 -9.28
C ILE A 620 35.84 1.69 -10.41
N ASP A 621 35.26 2.28 -11.46
CA ASP A 621 36.06 2.78 -12.57
C ASP A 621 37.01 3.90 -12.13
N SER A 622 38.21 3.92 -12.71
CA SER A 622 39.25 4.90 -12.36
C SER A 622 38.89 6.36 -12.68
N THR A 623 37.88 6.60 -13.52
CA THR A 623 37.35 7.93 -13.83
C THR A 623 36.29 8.40 -12.84
N PHE A 624 35.77 7.51 -11.99
CA PHE A 624 34.81 7.86 -10.96
C PHE A 624 35.48 8.64 -9.83
N ASN A 625 35.12 9.91 -9.67
CA ASN A 625 35.77 10.80 -8.73
C ASN A 625 35.17 10.70 -7.32
N LEU A 626 35.91 10.07 -6.41
CA LEU A 626 35.58 9.93 -4.98
C LEU A 626 36.27 10.97 -4.08
N LYS A 627 36.93 11.98 -4.66
CA LYS A 627 37.56 13.05 -3.88
C LYS A 627 36.50 13.75 -3.01
N ASP A 628 36.85 13.99 -1.75
CA ASP A 628 35.98 14.63 -0.75
C ASP A 628 34.71 13.81 -0.38
N ILE A 629 34.69 12.50 -0.66
CA ILE A 629 33.62 11.60 -0.22
C ILE A 629 33.45 11.63 1.31
N GLU A 630 32.21 11.72 1.77
CA GLU A 630 31.86 11.66 3.19
C GLU A 630 31.58 10.23 3.65
N ALA A 631 30.76 9.51 2.86
CA ALA A 631 30.34 8.15 3.16
C ALA A 631 30.05 7.38 1.87
N LEU A 632 30.25 6.07 1.92
CA LEU A 632 29.67 5.13 0.97
C LEU A 632 28.29 4.71 1.50
N THR A 633 27.28 4.64 0.64
CA THR A 633 25.92 4.23 1.00
C THR A 633 25.50 2.97 0.26
N LEU A 634 24.78 2.09 0.97
CA LEU A 634 24.16 0.90 0.41
C LEU A 634 22.68 0.88 0.79
N GLU A 635 21.80 0.69 -0.18
CA GLU A 635 20.39 0.43 0.05
C GLU A 635 20.12 -1.07 -0.03
N LEU A 636 19.69 -1.65 1.09
CA LEU A 636 19.58 -3.09 1.26
C LEU A 636 18.21 -3.49 1.85
N SER A 637 17.66 -4.61 1.39
CA SER A 637 16.64 -5.39 2.12
C SER A 637 16.90 -6.89 2.02
N GLU A 638 16.22 -7.68 2.84
CA GLU A 638 16.04 -9.10 2.56
C GLU A 638 15.06 -9.31 1.38
N ALA A 639 15.25 -10.40 0.63
CA ALA A 639 14.21 -11.01 -0.20
C ALA A 639 13.72 -12.32 0.46
N LYS A 640 12.40 -12.46 0.62
CA LYS A 640 11.80 -13.69 1.15
C LYS A 640 11.60 -14.72 0.03
N GLU A 641 12.69 -15.22 -0.51
CA GLU A 641 12.71 -16.27 -1.52
C GLU A 641 13.72 -17.36 -1.18
N ASP A 642 13.66 -18.47 -1.90
CA ASP A 642 14.58 -19.59 -1.71
C ASP A 642 16.03 -19.16 -1.95
N SER A 643 16.90 -19.42 -0.97
CA SER A 643 18.33 -19.15 -1.08
C SER A 643 19.05 -20.16 -1.96
N TYR A 644 18.47 -21.30 -2.30
CA TYR A 644 19.11 -22.31 -3.16
C TYR A 644 18.12 -22.94 -4.16
N PRO A 645 17.58 -22.17 -5.13
CA PRO A 645 16.52 -22.62 -6.02
C PRO A 645 16.93 -23.76 -6.98
N ASP A 646 18.23 -23.93 -7.24
CA ASP A 646 18.77 -25.01 -8.09
C ASP A 646 19.14 -26.28 -7.29
N LYS A 647 18.84 -26.34 -5.97
CA LYS A 647 19.26 -27.45 -5.08
C LYS A 647 18.89 -28.84 -5.61
N GLU A 648 17.63 -29.05 -6.01
CA GLU A 648 17.17 -30.35 -6.53
C GLU A 648 17.96 -30.79 -7.78
N ARG A 649 18.22 -29.83 -8.69
CA ARG A 649 18.98 -30.05 -9.91
C ARG A 649 20.44 -30.38 -9.61
N ASP A 650 21.07 -29.66 -8.69
CA ASP A 650 22.47 -29.87 -8.32
C ASP A 650 22.66 -31.20 -7.60
N GLU A 651 21.72 -31.61 -6.74
CA GLU A 651 21.68 -32.93 -6.13
C GLU A 651 21.52 -34.06 -7.16
N GLU A 652 20.68 -33.87 -8.19
CA GLU A 652 20.53 -34.83 -9.29
C GLU A 652 21.83 -34.95 -10.11
N LEU A 653 22.50 -33.84 -10.40
CA LEU A 653 23.78 -33.82 -11.11
C LEU A 653 24.90 -34.52 -10.32
N LEU A 654 24.93 -34.36 -8.99
CA LEU A 654 25.87 -35.06 -8.12
C LEU A 654 25.62 -36.58 -8.12
N LYS A 655 24.35 -37.00 -8.02
CA LYS A 655 23.96 -38.42 -8.13
C LYS A 655 24.33 -39.03 -9.49
N LEU A 656 24.29 -38.25 -10.57
CA LEU A 656 24.71 -38.69 -11.90
C LEU A 656 26.24 -38.80 -12.04
N GLN A 657 27.01 -37.92 -11.37
CA GLN A 657 28.47 -37.97 -11.38
C GLN A 657 29.03 -39.10 -10.50
N ASP A 658 28.38 -39.41 -9.37
CA ASP A 658 28.79 -40.50 -8.48
C ASP A 658 28.46 -41.89 -9.05
N ASN A 659 27.49 -42.00 -9.96
CA ASN A 659 27.15 -43.28 -10.62
C ASN A 659 28.23 -43.79 -11.59
N ASP A 660 29.29 -43.02 -11.89
CA ASP A 660 30.49 -43.49 -12.61
C ASP A 660 31.60 -44.00 -11.66
N SER A 661 31.39 -43.92 -10.33
CA SER A 661 32.26 -44.53 -9.32
C SER A 661 31.50 -45.08 -8.11
N SER A 662 31.13 -46.36 -8.23
CA SER A 662 30.73 -47.31 -7.17
C SER A 662 29.46 -47.04 -6.35
N ASN A 663 28.52 -48.00 -6.47
CA ASN A 663 27.40 -48.26 -5.57
C ASN A 663 27.79 -48.20 -4.09
N GLU A 664 27.21 -47.25 -3.34
CA GLU A 664 26.63 -47.39 -1.99
C GLU A 664 26.44 -45.99 -1.39
N LYS A 665 25.18 -45.54 -1.24
CA LYS A 665 24.63 -44.72 -0.12
C LYS A 665 23.26 -44.12 -0.49
N ASP A 666 22.21 -44.88 -0.23
CA ASP A 666 20.80 -44.44 -0.35
C ASP A 666 20.18 -43.97 0.98
N GLU A 667 20.97 -43.70 2.04
CA GLU A 667 20.43 -43.37 3.38
C GLU A 667 20.68 -41.91 3.85
N VAL A 668 21.36 -41.05 3.06
CA VAL A 668 21.73 -39.69 3.53
C VAL A 668 20.76 -38.59 3.09
N SER A 669 19.89 -38.85 2.10
CA SER A 669 18.96 -37.82 1.59
C SER A 669 17.73 -37.59 2.47
N GLU A 670 17.31 -38.59 3.26
CA GLU A 670 16.13 -38.43 4.14
C GLU A 670 16.43 -37.62 5.41
N GLU A 671 17.65 -37.67 5.96
CA GLU A 671 18.03 -36.90 7.16
C GLU A 671 18.21 -35.39 6.87
N LYS A 672 18.65 -35.00 5.65
CA LYS A 672 18.80 -33.58 5.28
C LYS A 672 17.48 -32.89 4.90
N GLU A 673 16.47 -33.64 4.45
CA GLU A 673 15.11 -33.11 4.24
C GLU A 673 14.37 -32.84 5.56
N GLU A 674 14.78 -33.46 6.68
CA GLU A 674 14.24 -33.18 8.01
C GLU A 674 14.85 -31.89 8.60
N GLU A 675 16.14 -31.61 8.42
CA GLU A 675 16.77 -30.36 8.92
C GLU A 675 16.20 -29.08 8.27
N ASP A 676 15.89 -29.09 6.97
CA ASP A 676 15.27 -27.93 6.30
C ASP A 676 13.80 -27.71 6.71
N LYS A 677 13.13 -28.74 7.26
CA LYS A 677 11.77 -28.62 7.83
C LYS A 677 11.78 -28.27 9.31
N GLU A 678 12.86 -28.59 10.05
CA GLU A 678 12.96 -28.30 11.49
C GLU A 678 13.26 -26.82 11.82
N GLU A 679 13.94 -26.05 10.94
CA GLU A 679 14.17 -24.61 11.19
C GLU A 679 12.89 -23.76 11.06
N ASP A 680 11.94 -24.17 10.21
CA ASP A 680 10.65 -23.48 9.98
C ASP A 680 9.64 -23.72 11.13
N ASP A 681 9.90 -24.71 12.00
CA ASP A 681 9.03 -25.07 13.13
C ASP A 681 9.49 -24.42 14.47
N SER A 682 10.54 -23.59 14.43
CA SER A 682 10.96 -22.82 15.60
C SER A 682 10.04 -21.60 15.79
N LYS A 683 9.36 -21.52 16.94
CA LYS A 683 8.51 -20.35 17.32
C LYS A 683 9.32 -19.08 17.65
N VAL A 684 10.44 -18.86 16.95
CA VAL A 684 11.39 -17.77 17.22
C VAL A 684 11.61 -17.01 15.93
N ALA A 685 11.60 -15.67 16.01
CA ALA A 685 11.89 -14.83 14.85
C ALA A 685 13.30 -15.11 14.31
N PRO A 686 13.49 -15.17 12.98
CA PRO A 686 14.79 -15.39 12.38
C PRO A 686 15.76 -14.27 12.78
N ALA A 687 17.01 -14.65 13.09
CA ALA A 687 18.04 -13.68 13.41
C ALA A 687 18.29 -12.72 12.23
N PRO A 688 18.46 -11.40 12.46
CA PRO A 688 18.79 -10.44 11.41
C PRO A 688 20.02 -10.83 10.59
N ILE A 689 20.03 -10.43 9.31
CA ILE A 689 21.12 -10.79 8.38
C ILE A 689 22.36 -9.94 8.70
N ASN A 690 23.52 -10.58 8.64
CA ASN A 690 24.83 -9.94 8.75
C ASN A 690 25.80 -10.55 7.74
N PHE A 691 26.80 -9.76 7.35
CA PHE A 691 27.88 -10.18 6.45
C PHE A 691 29.03 -9.16 6.53
N THR A 692 30.20 -9.55 6.03
CA THR A 692 31.37 -8.67 5.98
C THR A 692 31.38 -7.81 4.72
N ILE A 693 31.68 -6.53 4.85
CA ILE A 693 31.96 -5.60 3.76
C ILE A 693 33.46 -5.33 3.74
N GLU A 694 34.10 -5.60 2.61
CA GLU A 694 35.51 -5.29 2.36
C GLU A 694 35.62 -4.12 1.37
N LEU A 695 36.37 -3.09 1.76
CA LEU A 695 36.72 -1.96 0.90
C LEU A 695 38.19 -2.06 0.53
N LYS A 696 38.53 -1.83 -0.74
CA LYS A 696 39.90 -1.89 -1.24
C LYS A 696 40.28 -0.63 -1.99
N ASP A 697 41.45 -0.09 -1.69
CA ASP A 697 42.00 1.09 -2.38
C ASP A 697 42.97 0.74 -3.51
N LYS A 698 43.37 1.77 -4.26
CA LYS A 698 44.31 1.68 -5.39
C LYS A 698 45.71 1.18 -5.01
N LYS A 699 46.11 1.27 -3.73
CA LYS A 699 47.37 0.72 -3.22
C LYS A 699 47.24 -0.76 -2.83
N GLY A 700 46.04 -1.32 -2.93
CA GLY A 700 45.73 -2.69 -2.56
C GLY A 700 45.53 -2.89 -1.06
N ILE A 701 45.37 -1.80 -0.29
CA ILE A 701 45.04 -1.87 1.13
C ILE A 701 43.56 -2.19 1.23
N SER A 702 43.22 -3.19 2.04
CA SER A 702 41.83 -3.58 2.31
C SER A 702 41.45 -3.27 3.75
N ALA A 703 40.23 -2.78 3.97
CA ALA A 703 39.60 -2.70 5.28
C ALA A 703 38.30 -3.52 5.28
N LYS A 704 38.04 -4.24 6.37
CA LYS A 704 36.83 -5.05 6.55
C LYS A 704 36.01 -4.53 7.71
N MET A 705 34.70 -4.63 7.58
CA MET A 705 33.74 -4.33 8.64
C MET A 705 32.54 -5.27 8.53
N LEU A 706 31.86 -5.53 9.64
CA LEU A 706 30.57 -6.20 9.60
C LEU A 706 29.48 -5.18 9.22
N LEU A 707 28.43 -5.60 8.52
CA LEU A 707 27.25 -4.76 8.33
C LEU A 707 26.71 -4.26 9.69
N SER A 708 26.69 -5.17 10.68
CA SER A 708 26.29 -4.91 12.06
C SER A 708 27.12 -3.85 12.79
N ASP A 709 28.30 -3.47 12.29
CA ASP A 709 29.08 -2.35 12.84
C ASP A 709 28.35 -1.01 12.63
N TYR A 710 27.38 -0.95 11.72
CA TYR A 710 26.41 0.14 11.60
C TYR A 710 25.01 -0.29 12.06
N SER A 711 24.48 -1.39 11.51
CA SER A 711 23.19 -1.98 11.87
C SER A 711 23.11 -3.39 11.27
N PHE A 712 22.36 -4.31 11.87
CA PHE A 712 21.98 -5.52 11.16
C PHE A 712 20.98 -5.21 10.04
N LEU A 713 20.91 -6.08 9.03
CA LEU A 713 19.87 -6.02 8.01
C LEU A 713 18.57 -6.63 8.56
N GLN A 714 17.52 -5.82 8.58
CA GLN A 714 16.19 -6.21 9.08
C GLN A 714 15.59 -7.31 8.21
N ARG A 715 15.09 -8.37 8.86
CA ARG A 715 14.25 -9.37 8.19
C ARG A 715 12.95 -8.73 7.73
N GLN A 716 12.41 -9.14 6.59
CA GLN A 716 11.16 -8.58 6.06
C GLN A 716 10.06 -8.64 7.14
N ILE A 717 9.34 -7.51 7.26
CA ILE A 717 8.34 -7.34 8.30
C ILE A 717 7.03 -7.95 7.79
N GLU A 718 6.61 -9.04 8.42
CA GLU A 718 5.32 -9.67 8.16
C GLU A 718 4.22 -9.05 9.00
N VAL A 719 3.10 -8.72 8.35
CA VAL A 719 1.91 -8.19 9.01
C VAL A 719 0.65 -8.96 8.59
N ASP A 720 -0.22 -9.21 9.56
CA ASP A 720 -1.58 -9.69 9.29
C ASP A 720 -2.51 -8.48 9.37
N VAL A 721 -2.91 -7.91 8.22
CA VAL A 721 -3.87 -6.79 8.14
C VAL A 721 -5.27 -7.24 8.57
N LEU A 722 -5.66 -8.46 8.20
CA LEU A 722 -6.94 -9.07 8.57
C LEU A 722 -6.79 -10.03 9.76
N LYS A 723 -7.83 -10.14 10.59
CA LYS A 723 -7.86 -11.09 11.72
C LYS A 723 -7.75 -12.55 11.27
N ASN A 724 -8.26 -12.83 10.07
CA ASN A 724 -8.07 -14.10 9.40
C ASN A 724 -7.19 -13.87 8.16
N PRO A 725 -5.90 -14.24 8.21
CA PRO A 725 -4.99 -14.01 7.10
C PRO A 725 -5.34 -14.79 5.82
N GLU A 726 -6.12 -15.87 5.92
CA GLU A 726 -6.61 -16.61 4.73
C GLU A 726 -7.60 -15.82 3.87
N LEU A 727 -8.11 -14.69 4.40
CA LEU A 727 -8.98 -13.78 3.65
C LEU A 727 -8.19 -12.70 2.92
N ASP A 728 -6.90 -12.56 3.22
CA ASP A 728 -6.04 -11.58 2.56
C ASP A 728 -5.63 -12.10 1.19
N THR A 729 -5.70 -11.24 0.18
CA THR A 729 -5.30 -11.57 -1.19
C THR A 729 -3.90 -11.10 -1.53
N ASN A 730 -3.33 -10.22 -0.69
CA ASN A 730 -2.00 -9.67 -0.88
C ASN A 730 -0.97 -10.47 -0.07
N ASP A 731 0.31 -10.32 -0.43
CA ASP A 731 1.39 -10.86 0.39
C ASP A 731 1.46 -10.14 1.75
N LYS A 732 2.02 -10.81 2.75
CA LYS A 732 2.08 -10.30 4.14
C LYS A 732 3.28 -9.40 4.42
N SER A 733 4.28 -9.42 3.54
CA SER A 733 5.51 -8.66 3.65
C SER A 733 5.93 -8.13 2.29
N GLU A 734 6.81 -7.14 2.30
CA GLU A 734 7.41 -6.58 1.08
C GLU A 734 8.87 -6.20 1.33
N ALA A 735 9.64 -6.11 0.25
CA ALA A 735 11.00 -5.64 0.28
C ALA A 735 11.04 -4.11 0.49
N VAL A 736 11.36 -3.70 1.72
CA VAL A 736 11.58 -2.29 2.05
C VAL A 736 13.06 -2.10 2.41
N TYR A 737 13.74 -1.20 1.69
CA TYR A 737 15.16 -0.98 1.92
C TYR A 737 15.43 -0.16 3.17
N ASN A 738 16.64 -0.31 3.67
CA ASN A 738 17.26 0.59 4.63
C ASN A 738 18.58 1.08 4.05
N THR A 739 18.90 2.37 4.25
CA THR A 739 20.17 2.95 3.80
C THR A 739 21.24 2.79 4.88
N PHE A 740 22.36 2.14 4.53
CA PHE A 740 23.51 1.92 5.38
C PHE A 740 24.61 2.92 5.03
N PHE A 741 25.10 3.68 6.02
CA PHE A 741 26.16 4.67 5.83
C PHE A 741 27.50 4.16 6.33
N ILE A 742 28.43 3.91 5.42
CA ILE A 742 29.80 3.53 5.72
C ILE A 742 30.67 4.79 5.67
N SER A 743 31.04 5.30 6.85
CA SER A 743 31.88 6.48 6.99
C SER A 743 33.11 6.21 7.85
N ARG A 744 34.14 7.05 7.70
CA ARG A 744 35.35 7.01 8.55
C ARG A 744 35.06 7.20 10.05
N ARG A 745 33.84 7.65 10.42
CA ARG A 745 33.44 7.89 11.82
C ARG A 745 32.95 6.63 12.53
N LEU A 746 32.74 5.53 11.82
CA LEU A 746 32.39 4.25 12.46
C LEU A 746 33.59 3.76 13.28
N SER A 747 33.48 3.92 14.60
CA SER A 747 34.57 3.69 15.56
C SER A 747 35.06 2.24 15.61
N ALA A 748 34.27 1.29 15.09
CA ALA A 748 34.60 -0.13 15.04
C ALA A 748 35.61 -0.49 13.93
N VAL A 749 35.78 0.38 12.92
CA VAL A 749 36.56 0.05 11.72
C VAL A 749 37.86 0.86 11.68
N ASN A 750 39.00 0.18 11.75
CA ASN A 750 40.29 0.85 11.58
C ASN A 750 40.55 1.16 10.10
N PHE A 751 40.00 2.27 9.62
CA PHE A 751 40.29 2.82 8.30
C PHE A 751 41.65 3.56 8.23
N SER A 752 42.53 3.46 9.24
CA SER A 752 43.73 4.32 9.34
C SER A 752 44.61 4.33 8.10
N ASP A 753 44.68 3.19 7.41
CA ASP A 753 45.58 2.99 6.28
C ASP A 753 44.85 2.97 4.93
N LEU A 754 43.50 2.86 4.93
CA LEU A 754 42.68 2.82 3.71
C LEU A 754 42.40 4.24 3.21
N ASN A 755 42.72 4.52 1.95
CA ASN A 755 42.29 5.76 1.32
C ASN A 755 40.93 5.61 0.62
N ILE A 756 39.85 5.99 1.30
CA ILE A 756 38.47 5.94 0.76
C ILE A 756 38.26 6.83 -0.49
N GLU A 757 39.10 7.83 -0.73
CA GLU A 757 39.04 8.67 -1.94
C GLU A 757 39.67 7.98 -3.16
N GLU A 758 40.36 6.86 -2.96
CA GLU A 758 41.02 6.06 -3.99
C GLU A 758 40.49 4.61 -3.99
N LEU A 759 39.22 4.39 -3.60
CA LEU A 759 38.61 3.06 -3.66
C LEU A 759 38.60 2.52 -5.09
N THR A 760 38.92 1.24 -5.20
CA THR A 760 38.86 0.48 -6.45
C THR A 760 37.81 -0.62 -6.42
N SER A 761 37.42 -1.10 -5.25
CA SER A 761 36.32 -2.06 -5.13
C SER A 761 35.65 -2.10 -3.76
N ILE A 762 34.41 -2.57 -3.78
CA ILE A 762 33.55 -2.87 -2.64
C ILE A 762 33.14 -4.33 -2.77
N LYS A 763 33.45 -5.17 -1.79
CA LYS A 763 33.15 -6.60 -1.80
C LYS A 763 32.25 -6.96 -0.62
N LEU A 764 31.12 -7.60 -0.90
CA LEU A 764 30.22 -8.18 0.11
C LEU A 764 30.57 -9.66 0.27
N ILE A 765 30.83 -10.10 1.49
CA ILE A 765 31.31 -11.45 1.83
C ILE A 765 30.33 -12.07 2.82
N PHE A 766 29.59 -13.09 2.37
CA PHE A 766 28.50 -13.71 3.12
C PHE A 766 29.02 -14.79 4.07
N ASP A 767 29.65 -14.37 5.17
CA ASP A 767 30.37 -15.23 6.12
C ASP A 767 29.77 -15.29 7.53
N GLN A 768 28.75 -14.47 7.84
CA GLN A 768 28.13 -14.43 9.18
C GLN A 768 26.79 -15.16 9.24
N THR A 769 25.89 -14.88 8.30
CA THR A 769 24.60 -15.58 8.20
C THR A 769 24.75 -16.77 7.26
N PRO A 770 24.31 -18.00 7.62
CA PRO A 770 24.61 -19.22 6.85
C PRO A 770 23.91 -19.30 5.50
N LYS A 771 22.68 -18.79 5.41
CA LYS A 771 21.89 -18.74 4.17
C LYS A 771 20.99 -17.51 4.16
N GLY A 772 20.67 -17.02 2.97
CA GLY A 772 19.71 -15.93 2.79
C GLY A 772 19.77 -15.34 1.39
N VAL A 773 18.82 -14.45 1.11
CA VAL A 773 18.80 -13.64 -0.10
C VAL A 773 18.63 -12.18 0.28
N ILE A 774 19.51 -11.33 -0.25
CA ILE A 774 19.41 -9.88 -0.11
C ILE A 774 19.13 -9.23 -1.46
N ILE A 775 18.53 -8.06 -1.39
CA ILE A 775 18.32 -7.14 -2.50
C ILE A 775 19.24 -5.96 -2.25
N VAL A 776 20.10 -5.65 -3.23
CA VAL A 776 20.88 -4.42 -3.26
C VAL A 776 20.23 -3.52 -4.29
N GLY A 777 19.57 -2.45 -3.81
CA GLY A 777 18.89 -1.49 -4.68
C GLY A 777 19.87 -0.48 -5.27
N LYS A 778 20.74 0.08 -4.44
CA LYS A 778 21.68 1.12 -4.86
C LYS A 778 22.95 1.08 -4.02
N ILE A 779 24.08 1.34 -4.67
CA ILE A 779 25.36 1.66 -4.04
C ILE A 779 25.75 3.06 -4.53
N ALA A 780 26.04 3.99 -3.62
CA ALA A 780 26.37 5.36 -4.00
C ALA A 780 27.48 5.96 -3.12
N ALA A 781 28.20 6.94 -3.67
CA ALA A 781 29.09 7.80 -2.93
C ALA A 781 28.33 9.07 -2.50
N THR A 782 28.31 9.36 -1.20
CA THR A 782 27.75 10.58 -0.63
C THR A 782 28.84 11.61 -0.42
N PHE A 783 28.63 12.82 -0.93
CA PHE A 783 29.53 13.96 -0.76
C PHE A 783 28.90 14.98 0.18
N LYS A 784 29.74 15.75 0.87
CA LYS A 784 29.25 16.90 1.65
C LYS A 784 28.61 17.93 0.74
N ASP A 785 27.59 18.59 1.27
CA ASP A 785 27.04 19.82 0.69
C ASP A 785 28.18 20.86 0.55
N GLN A 786 28.34 21.40 -0.67
CA GLN A 786 29.40 22.36 -1.01
C GLN A 786 29.04 23.81 -0.69
#